data_AF-A0A4R6GRB0-F1
#
_entry.id   AF-A0A4R6GRB0-F1
#
_cell.length_a   1.000
_cell.length_b   1.000
_cell.length_c   1.000
_cell.angle_alpha   90.00
_cell.angle_beta   90.00
_cell.angle_gamma   90.00
#
_symmetry.space_group_name_H-M   'P 1'
#
loop_
_entity.id
_entity.type
_entity.pdbx_description
1 polymer ?
#
loop_
_entity_poly.entity_id
_entity_poly.type
_entity_poly.pdbx_seq_one_letter_code
_entity_poly.pdbx_strand_id
1 'polypeptide(L)'
;MYKSLAILITDRINKYGHLIAISAMEDMVWMKATEGVPMHLGHDMHRPVGAMIPFGLYFEPKMVRSLGLTLIPQNDEDSKQITDFKKYAHLKSIKNAVDQNDNKLYELVKSNIESEFNYLETGTLSIFNENIVTRIFKELVDFQDKDGLIKLEDLNKNFTYKYQGVFFHNSLPLCIYSNSFFRRSLSRHNNFHFFFLDELMSMQNNKDITIKISLDWDLIGYSPTFLESMEYEYWFGPKYNDDISNIQKGLTKHNCSEFERDYHGISTTEFFWKDNNELKEFELEELRENNAPTMEDFFGCRYMHSIYDTSKETFVHFDGAIRGYDSDLYFERIDQNMTDFGRRSEYTKLFRVDGKLELKNWKSLITNYMQDNPLIYEYFGIAKPKSELDKELDSKSLMQQLVPHSMNKSDGIKLLLSYHNKNDDFENISHSVSIYDVININGEDKSILEDEIIEVKKALSRLGKILNIKDDTLYGIYKDDYWNIPCIFHGKNDPTEDIQITLKALSNIFERMINRGLETIVSFTIAWTIEDKEVRVSCLGHIENLYNWIEKFQVIPVERESLKKWLDNQRTYLNETFEECIDKPLVQDICQFDGVLYIKRKIVGEEFNLELFSDDKGLSYRFSIPVEKEELYDDIINGKIKPVMSYILKKAICSVTKQDYHKSPYSKLLDDNVHMVVEELEGLTFYWSDKQII
;
A
#
# COMPACT_ATOMS: atom_id res chain seq x y z
N MET A 1 16.16 6.76 8.27
CA MET A 1 14.71 6.56 8.03
C MET A 1 14.14 5.44 8.90
N TYR A 2 12.91 5.60 9.38
CA TYR A 2 12.14 4.55 10.06
C TYR A 2 11.48 3.62 9.02
N LYS A 3 11.60 2.31 9.21
CA LYS A 3 11.08 1.29 8.30
C LYS A 3 9.93 0.52 8.96
N SER A 4 8.80 0.40 8.28
CA SER A 4 7.66 -0.39 8.76
C SER A 4 6.96 -1.14 7.62
N LEU A 5 6.39 -2.30 7.93
CA LEU A 5 5.50 -3.02 7.01
C LEU A 5 4.18 -2.26 6.85
N ALA A 6 3.63 -2.24 5.64
CA ALA A 6 2.32 -1.66 5.33
C ALA A 6 1.52 -2.59 4.43
N ILE A 7 0.20 -2.62 4.64
CA ILE A 7 -0.76 -3.24 3.73
C ILE A 7 -1.18 -2.17 2.73
N LEU A 8 -0.98 -2.44 1.44
CA LEU A 8 -1.24 -1.46 0.38
C LEU A 8 -2.65 -1.58 -0.16
N ILE A 9 -3.02 -2.81 -0.52
CA ILE A 9 -4.34 -3.15 -1.02
C ILE A 9 -4.64 -4.62 -0.79
N THR A 10 -5.92 -4.97 -0.83
CA THR A 10 -6.40 -6.36 -0.72
C THR A 10 -7.21 -6.75 -1.95
N ASP A 11 -7.34 -8.05 -2.20
CA ASP A 11 -8.25 -8.62 -3.20
C ASP A 11 -9.73 -8.63 -2.74
N ARG A 12 -10.10 -7.86 -1.72
CA ARG A 12 -11.49 -7.68 -1.29
C ARG A 12 -12.14 -6.52 -2.02
N ILE A 13 -13.46 -6.58 -2.17
CA ILE A 13 -14.27 -5.49 -2.70
C ILE A 13 -14.11 -4.29 -1.75
N ASN A 14 -13.54 -3.20 -2.26
CA ASN A 14 -13.39 -1.95 -1.51
C ASN A 14 -14.71 -1.18 -1.43
N LYS A 15 -14.76 -0.04 -0.72
CA LYS A 15 -16.04 0.71 -0.59
C LYS A 15 -16.52 1.36 -1.90
N TYR A 16 -15.71 1.36 -2.95
CA TYR A 16 -16.10 1.78 -4.30
C TYR A 16 -16.67 0.64 -5.14
N GLY A 17 -16.75 -0.58 -4.60
CA GLY A 17 -17.19 -1.75 -5.34
C GLY A 17 -16.12 -2.32 -6.28
N HIS A 18 -14.87 -1.85 -6.19
CA HIS A 18 -13.77 -2.38 -7.00
C HIS A 18 -13.13 -3.59 -6.32
N LEU A 19 -12.79 -4.58 -7.14
CA LEU A 19 -11.99 -5.74 -6.80
C LEU A 19 -10.72 -5.67 -7.63
N ILE A 20 -9.54 -5.67 -6.99
CA ILE A 20 -8.27 -5.70 -7.74
C ILE A 20 -7.87 -7.16 -7.92
N ALA A 21 -7.73 -7.58 -9.18
CA ALA A 21 -7.31 -8.93 -9.52
C ALA A 21 -5.87 -9.20 -9.06
N ILE A 22 -5.57 -10.46 -8.72
CA ILE A 22 -4.25 -10.86 -8.22
C ILE A 22 -3.15 -10.57 -9.25
N SER A 23 -3.43 -10.77 -10.55
CA SER A 23 -2.52 -10.41 -11.62
C SER A 23 -2.16 -8.92 -11.63
N ALA A 24 -3.14 -8.03 -11.42
CA ALA A 24 -2.91 -6.60 -11.31
C ALA A 24 -2.12 -6.24 -10.04
N MET A 25 -2.40 -6.90 -8.91
CA MET A 25 -1.61 -6.73 -7.69
C MET A 25 -0.15 -7.20 -7.89
N GLU A 26 0.07 -8.30 -8.61
CA GLU A 26 1.42 -8.78 -8.96
C GLU A 26 2.14 -7.77 -9.85
N ASP A 27 1.48 -7.23 -10.88
CA ASP A 27 2.05 -6.23 -11.78
C ASP A 27 2.52 -5.00 -11.00
N MET A 28 1.71 -4.51 -10.05
CA MET A 28 2.06 -3.38 -9.19
C MET A 28 3.34 -3.66 -8.37
N VAL A 29 3.45 -4.85 -7.78
CA VAL A 29 4.62 -5.21 -6.97
C VAL A 29 5.85 -5.40 -7.87
N TRP A 30 5.73 -6.18 -8.95
CA TRP A 30 6.82 -6.45 -9.89
C TRP A 30 7.44 -5.15 -10.43
N MET A 31 6.60 -4.19 -10.82
CA MET A 31 7.07 -2.93 -11.40
C MET A 31 7.81 -2.04 -10.38
N LYS A 32 7.57 -2.19 -9.08
CA LYS A 32 8.01 -1.23 -8.05
C LYS A 32 8.88 -1.79 -6.92
N ALA A 33 9.02 -3.11 -6.80
CA ALA A 33 9.74 -3.76 -5.69
C ALA A 33 11.20 -3.35 -5.50
N THR A 34 11.88 -2.92 -6.56
CA THR A 34 13.29 -2.51 -6.50
C THR A 34 13.48 -1.01 -6.71
N GLU A 35 12.41 -0.27 -7.02
CA GLU A 35 12.48 1.17 -7.35
C GLU A 35 11.81 2.05 -6.29
N GLY A 36 10.80 1.53 -5.61
CA GLY A 36 9.94 2.28 -4.72
C GLY A 36 9.01 3.28 -5.41
N VAL A 37 8.17 3.93 -4.61
CA VAL A 37 7.20 4.95 -5.01
C VAL A 37 7.19 6.05 -3.94
N PRO A 38 7.20 7.34 -4.31
CA PRO A 38 7.06 8.41 -3.33
C PRO A 38 5.70 8.34 -2.61
N MET A 39 5.72 8.57 -1.30
CA MET A 39 4.50 8.72 -0.50
C MET A 39 4.20 10.20 -0.30
N HIS A 40 2.92 10.54 -0.41
CA HIS A 40 2.43 11.91 -0.33
C HIS A 40 1.29 12.01 0.68
N LEU A 41 1.19 13.14 1.38
CA LEU A 41 0.07 13.41 2.27
C LEU A 41 -1.16 13.81 1.45
N GLY A 42 -2.28 13.10 1.62
CA GLY A 42 -3.53 13.38 0.93
C GLY A 42 -3.40 13.43 -0.59
N HIS A 43 -2.61 12.51 -1.18
CA HIS A 43 -2.30 12.47 -2.62
C HIS A 43 -1.67 13.75 -3.23
N ASP A 44 -1.21 14.71 -2.42
CA ASP A 44 -0.59 15.93 -2.90
C ASP A 44 0.92 15.73 -3.15
N MET A 45 1.34 15.70 -4.41
CA MET A 45 2.73 15.49 -4.83
C MET A 45 3.71 16.58 -4.36
N HIS A 46 3.20 17.69 -3.83
CA HIS A 46 4.02 18.74 -3.20
C HIS A 46 4.30 18.50 -1.72
N ARG A 47 3.69 17.46 -1.14
CA ARG A 47 3.78 17.13 0.29
C ARG A 47 4.32 15.71 0.50
N PRO A 48 5.61 15.46 0.16
CA PRO A 48 6.21 14.15 0.34
C PRO A 48 6.37 13.82 1.83
N VAL A 49 5.97 12.62 2.23
CA VAL A 49 6.03 12.15 3.63
C VAL A 49 6.91 10.90 3.80
N GLY A 50 7.39 10.33 2.70
CA GLY A 50 8.24 9.14 2.73
C GLY A 50 8.35 8.47 1.37
N ALA A 51 8.82 7.23 1.40
CA ALA A 51 8.85 6.34 0.25
C ALA A 51 8.23 4.99 0.61
N MET A 52 7.67 4.34 -0.39
CA MET A 52 7.05 3.02 -0.28
C MET A 52 7.71 2.05 -1.24
N ILE A 53 8.05 0.86 -0.77
CA ILE A 53 8.59 -0.21 -1.61
C ILE A 53 7.59 -1.37 -1.59
N PRO A 54 6.65 -1.45 -2.56
CA PRO A 54 5.76 -2.60 -2.72
C PRO A 54 6.61 -3.83 -3.04
N PHE A 55 6.68 -4.83 -2.17
CA PHE A 55 7.65 -5.91 -2.33
C PHE A 55 7.04 -7.31 -2.38
N GLY A 56 5.78 -7.50 -1.98
CA GLY A 56 5.20 -8.83 -2.02
C GLY A 56 3.68 -8.91 -2.01
N LEU A 57 3.19 -10.14 -2.26
CA LEU A 57 1.79 -10.55 -2.15
C LEU A 57 1.69 -11.63 -1.08
N TYR A 58 0.92 -11.33 -0.04
CA TYR A 58 0.66 -12.21 1.09
C TYR A 58 -0.72 -12.85 0.96
N PHE A 59 -0.76 -14.18 0.93
CA PHE A 59 -1.96 -14.99 0.80
C PHE A 59 -2.28 -15.63 2.15
N GLU A 60 -3.55 -15.57 2.51
CA GLU A 60 -4.14 -16.36 3.58
C GLU A 60 -5.54 -16.83 3.16
N PRO A 61 -6.17 -17.76 3.89
CA PRO A 61 -7.52 -18.20 3.55
C PRO A 61 -8.48 -17.01 3.39
N LYS A 62 -9.16 -16.93 2.23
CA LYS A 62 -10.14 -15.87 1.90
C LYS A 62 -9.58 -14.46 1.71
N MET A 63 -8.27 -14.23 1.73
CA MET A 63 -7.71 -12.90 1.42
C MET A 63 -6.28 -12.92 0.87
N VAL A 64 -5.99 -12.00 -0.05
CA VAL A 64 -4.65 -11.65 -0.52
C VAL A 64 -4.40 -10.17 -0.26
N ARG A 65 -3.21 -9.85 0.25
CA ARG A 65 -2.76 -8.48 0.50
C ARG A 65 -1.51 -8.20 -0.31
N SER A 66 -1.44 -7.02 -0.92
CA SER A 66 -0.17 -6.46 -1.37
C SER A 66 0.52 -5.81 -0.17
N LEU A 67 1.78 -6.14 0.02
CA LEU A 67 2.62 -5.65 1.10
C LEU A 67 3.66 -4.67 0.56
N GLY A 68 3.90 -3.62 1.34
CA GLY A 68 4.95 -2.65 1.09
C GLY A 68 5.77 -2.36 2.33
N LEU A 69 6.96 -1.81 2.11
CA LEU A 69 7.80 -1.26 3.15
C LEU A 69 7.70 0.26 3.08
N THR A 70 7.26 0.88 4.17
CA THR A 70 7.31 2.34 4.35
C THR A 70 8.69 2.76 4.82
N LEU A 71 9.18 3.88 4.30
CA LEU A 71 10.38 4.56 4.71
C LEU A 71 9.99 6.00 5.08
N ILE A 72 9.91 6.27 6.37
CA ILE A 72 9.50 7.57 6.92
C ILE A 72 10.74 8.33 7.41
N PRO A 73 10.93 9.59 6.99
CA PRO A 73 12.09 10.37 7.44
C PRO A 73 12.04 10.61 8.94
N GLN A 74 13.20 10.59 9.60
CA GLN A 74 13.34 10.85 11.04
C GLN A 74 14.14 12.12 11.34
N ASN A 75 14.77 12.71 10.32
CA ASN A 75 15.60 13.90 10.41
C ASN A 75 15.66 14.61 9.04
N ASP A 76 16.31 15.77 9.00
CA ASP A 76 16.40 16.61 7.78
C ASP A 76 17.17 15.94 6.63
N GLU A 77 18.17 15.11 6.95
CA GLU A 77 18.92 14.37 5.93
C GLU A 77 18.05 13.33 5.24
N ASP A 78 17.29 12.55 6.03
CA ASP A 78 16.27 11.64 5.51
C ASP A 78 15.25 12.40 4.65
N SER A 79 14.73 13.54 5.14
CA SER A 79 13.75 14.36 4.42
C SER A 79 14.27 14.85 3.06
N LYS A 80 15.56 15.21 3.00
CA LYS A 80 16.23 15.57 1.75
C LYS A 80 16.33 14.37 0.80
N GLN A 81 16.73 13.20 1.30
CA GLN A 81 16.78 11.98 0.50
C GLN A 81 15.41 11.62 -0.10
N ILE A 82 14.33 11.74 0.69
CA ILE A 82 12.96 11.53 0.19
C ILE A 82 12.59 12.54 -0.91
N THR A 83 12.95 13.81 -0.72
CA THR A 83 12.68 14.87 -1.70
C THR A 83 13.42 14.61 -3.02
N ASP A 84 14.70 14.23 -2.94
CA ASP A 84 15.52 13.91 -4.10
C ASP A 84 15.02 12.64 -4.81
N PHE A 85 14.63 11.62 -4.04
CA PHE A 85 13.98 10.41 -4.58
C PHE A 85 12.67 10.75 -5.32
N LYS A 86 11.81 11.60 -4.74
CA LYS A 86 10.57 12.04 -5.39
C LYS A 86 10.83 12.73 -6.72
N LYS A 87 11.82 13.63 -6.78
CA LYS A 87 12.22 14.31 -8.02
C LYS A 87 12.72 13.31 -9.06
N TYR A 88 13.61 12.40 -8.65
CA TYR A 88 14.13 11.35 -9.52
C TYR A 88 13.02 10.45 -10.08
N ALA A 89 12.12 9.95 -9.21
CA ALA A 89 11.02 9.08 -9.61
C ALA A 89 10.08 9.76 -10.61
N HIS A 90 9.76 11.04 -10.40
CA HIS A 90 8.93 11.82 -11.32
C HIS A 90 9.59 12.00 -12.69
N LEU A 91 10.85 12.44 -12.73
CA LEU A 91 11.60 12.62 -13.97
C LEU A 91 11.78 11.31 -14.73
N LYS A 92 12.01 10.21 -14.01
CA LYS A 92 12.10 8.87 -14.59
C LYS A 92 10.76 8.44 -15.21
N SER A 93 9.63 8.69 -14.55
CA SER A 93 8.30 8.39 -15.09
C SER A 93 8.06 9.12 -16.42
N ILE A 94 8.33 10.42 -16.44
CA ILE A 94 8.20 11.25 -17.64
C ILE A 94 9.09 10.72 -18.77
N LYS A 95 10.37 10.46 -18.47
CA LYS A 95 11.32 9.94 -19.46
C LYS A 95 10.84 8.61 -20.04
N ASN A 96 10.43 7.67 -19.19
CA ASN A 96 9.91 6.38 -19.63
C ASN A 96 8.69 6.53 -20.54
N ALA A 97 7.76 7.42 -20.19
CA ALA A 97 6.57 7.69 -21.01
C ALA A 97 6.93 8.29 -22.37
N VAL A 98 7.89 9.22 -22.42
CA VAL A 98 8.40 9.80 -23.67
C VAL A 98 9.09 8.74 -24.54
N ASP A 99 9.98 7.95 -23.96
CA ASP A 99 10.76 6.92 -24.64
C ASP A 99 9.86 5.81 -25.20
N GLN A 100 8.90 5.30 -24.41
CA GLN A 100 7.92 4.29 -24.84
C GLN A 100 7.00 4.75 -25.98
N ASN A 101 6.87 6.07 -26.16
CA ASN A 101 6.03 6.67 -27.19
C ASN A 101 6.84 7.31 -28.32
N ASP A 102 8.15 7.05 -28.41
CA ASP A 102 9.03 7.52 -29.49
C ASP A 102 8.92 9.03 -29.77
N ASN A 103 8.74 9.86 -28.74
CA ASN A 103 8.52 11.32 -28.88
C ASN A 103 7.31 11.74 -29.75
N LYS A 104 6.34 10.84 -30.00
CA LYS A 104 5.18 11.11 -30.89
C LYS A 104 4.41 12.39 -30.55
N LEU A 105 4.23 12.69 -29.26
CA LEU A 105 3.55 13.92 -28.83
C LEU A 105 4.26 15.17 -29.34
N TYR A 106 5.57 15.25 -29.18
CA TYR A 106 6.34 16.41 -29.63
C TYR A 106 6.27 16.57 -31.14
N GLU A 107 6.41 15.48 -31.90
CA GLU A 107 6.32 15.52 -33.35
C GLU A 107 4.97 16.03 -33.86
N LEU A 108 3.87 15.75 -33.14
CA LEU A 108 2.53 16.23 -33.47
C LEU A 108 2.33 17.73 -33.23
N VAL A 109 3.05 18.33 -32.27
CA VAL A 109 2.78 19.71 -31.82
C VAL A 109 3.97 20.66 -31.99
N LYS A 110 5.13 20.19 -32.44
CA LYS A 110 6.38 20.98 -32.55
C LYS A 110 6.24 22.27 -33.36
N SER A 111 5.35 22.32 -34.35
CA SER A 111 5.08 23.54 -35.14
C SER A 111 4.37 24.64 -34.35
N ASN A 112 3.85 24.31 -33.16
CA ASN A 112 3.05 25.17 -32.31
C ASN A 112 3.73 25.43 -30.96
N ILE A 113 5.00 25.03 -30.79
CA ILE A 113 5.81 25.33 -29.60
C ILE A 113 6.62 26.60 -29.88
N GLU A 114 6.46 27.62 -29.04
CA GLU A 114 7.08 28.95 -29.24
C GLU A 114 8.21 29.27 -28.26
N SER A 115 8.34 28.49 -27.19
CA SER A 115 9.27 28.69 -26.08
C SER A 115 9.75 27.35 -25.51
N GLU A 116 10.63 27.40 -24.51
CA GLU A 116 10.92 26.20 -23.72
C GLU A 116 9.63 25.59 -23.17
N PHE A 117 9.57 24.27 -23.18
CA PHE A 117 8.40 23.52 -22.75
C PHE A 117 8.81 22.43 -21.77
N ASN A 118 7.85 21.96 -20.98
CA ASN A 118 8.05 20.86 -20.05
C ASN A 118 7.13 19.69 -20.40
N TYR A 119 7.64 18.47 -20.28
CA TYR A 119 6.78 17.30 -20.25
C TYR A 119 6.18 17.12 -18.86
N LEU A 120 4.92 16.71 -18.83
CA LEU A 120 4.24 16.27 -17.63
C LEU A 120 3.67 14.87 -17.86
N GLU A 121 3.63 14.07 -16.81
CA GLU A 121 3.02 12.73 -16.82
C GLU A 121 2.19 12.61 -15.54
N THR A 122 0.88 12.75 -15.71
CA THR A 122 -0.13 12.67 -14.64
C THR A 122 -1.36 12.01 -15.22
N GLY A 123 -1.26 10.69 -15.45
CA GLY A 123 -2.29 9.88 -16.12
C GLY A 123 -2.31 10.06 -17.64
N THR A 124 -1.48 10.94 -18.22
CA THR A 124 -1.31 11.11 -19.67
C THR A 124 -0.01 11.85 -19.94
N LEU A 125 0.76 11.41 -20.94
CA LEU A 125 1.92 12.16 -21.41
C LEU A 125 1.47 13.48 -22.04
N SER A 126 1.97 14.60 -21.53
CA SER A 126 1.52 15.95 -21.89
C SER A 126 2.69 16.92 -22.05
N ILE A 127 2.47 17.99 -22.82
CA ILE A 127 3.39 19.13 -22.96
C ILE A 127 2.74 20.36 -22.35
N PHE A 128 3.43 20.97 -21.40
CA PHE A 128 3.14 22.29 -20.88
C PHE A 128 3.93 23.34 -21.68
N ASN A 129 3.20 24.20 -22.39
CA ASN A 129 3.73 25.35 -23.11
C ASN A 129 2.62 26.41 -23.17
N GLU A 130 2.91 27.61 -22.70
CA GLU A 130 1.92 28.68 -22.50
C GLU A 130 1.03 28.88 -23.75
N ASN A 131 -0.30 28.87 -23.60
CA ASN A 131 -1.30 29.03 -24.66
C ASN A 131 -1.22 28.04 -25.85
N ILE A 132 -0.61 26.85 -25.67
CA ILE A 132 -0.48 25.85 -26.75
C ILE A 132 -1.82 25.37 -27.31
N VAL A 133 -2.86 25.27 -26.48
CA VAL A 133 -4.19 24.85 -26.91
C VAL A 133 -4.77 25.87 -27.89
N THR A 134 -4.62 27.16 -27.62
CA THR A 134 -5.06 28.24 -28.53
C THR A 134 -4.35 28.18 -29.87
N ARG A 135 -3.06 27.83 -29.89
CA ARG A 135 -2.28 27.74 -31.14
C ARG A 135 -2.69 26.54 -32.00
N ILE A 136 -3.07 25.43 -31.37
CA ILE A 136 -3.47 24.20 -32.06
C ILE A 136 -4.94 24.25 -32.48
N PHE A 137 -5.83 24.68 -31.58
CA PHE A 137 -7.30 24.68 -31.74
C PHE A 137 -7.86 26.10 -31.64
N LYS A 138 -7.54 26.94 -32.63
CA LYS A 138 -7.92 28.36 -32.65
C LYS A 138 -9.43 28.58 -32.56
N GLU A 139 -10.22 27.65 -33.07
CA GLU A 139 -11.68 27.69 -33.05
C GLU A 139 -12.27 27.69 -31.63
N LEU A 140 -11.54 27.17 -30.63
CA LEU A 140 -12.02 27.17 -29.25
C LEU A 140 -12.09 28.56 -28.64
N VAL A 141 -11.27 29.51 -29.12
CA VAL A 141 -11.28 30.91 -28.65
C VAL A 141 -12.61 31.58 -28.97
N ASP A 142 -13.20 31.26 -30.13
CA ASP A 142 -14.48 31.82 -30.58
C ASP A 142 -15.66 31.32 -29.72
N PHE A 143 -15.48 30.23 -28.97
CA PHE A 143 -16.49 29.67 -28.07
C PHE A 143 -16.40 30.17 -26.63
N GLN A 144 -15.35 30.92 -26.27
CA GLN A 144 -15.22 31.47 -24.92
C GLN A 144 -16.22 32.61 -24.69
N ASP A 145 -16.90 32.57 -23.54
CA ASP A 145 -17.65 33.73 -23.07
C ASP A 145 -16.74 34.74 -22.34
N LYS A 146 -17.34 35.84 -21.88
CA LYS A 146 -16.63 36.92 -21.17
C LYS A 146 -15.89 36.47 -19.90
N ASP A 147 -16.28 35.33 -19.34
CA ASP A 147 -15.70 34.74 -18.13
C ASP A 147 -14.69 33.64 -18.48
N GLY A 148 -14.35 33.47 -19.76
CA GLY A 148 -13.39 32.48 -20.27
C GLY A 148 -13.94 31.07 -20.38
N LEU A 149 -15.25 30.87 -20.17
CA LEU A 149 -15.89 29.55 -20.15
C LEU A 149 -16.41 29.15 -21.53
N ILE A 150 -16.35 27.86 -21.85
CA ILE A 150 -16.91 27.27 -23.07
C ILE A 150 -18.11 26.41 -22.72
N LYS A 151 -19.20 26.51 -23.48
CA LYS A 151 -20.36 25.61 -23.34
C LYS A 151 -19.98 24.19 -23.76
N LEU A 152 -20.42 23.19 -22.99
CA LEU A 152 -20.13 21.79 -23.34
C LEU A 152 -20.64 21.40 -24.73
N GLU A 153 -21.80 21.92 -25.15
CA GLU A 153 -22.33 21.68 -26.50
C GLU A 153 -21.37 22.15 -27.60
N ASP A 154 -20.70 23.29 -27.41
CA ASP A 154 -19.73 23.81 -28.37
C ASP A 154 -18.43 23.01 -28.34
N LEU A 155 -17.95 22.65 -27.15
CA LEU A 155 -16.76 21.80 -26.98
C LEU A 155 -16.95 20.41 -27.60
N ASN A 156 -18.15 19.83 -27.43
CA ASN A 156 -18.51 18.49 -27.91
C ASN A 156 -18.55 18.37 -29.44
N LYS A 157 -18.45 19.48 -30.19
CA LYS A 157 -18.35 19.45 -31.66
C LYS A 157 -17.08 18.75 -32.13
N ASN A 158 -15.94 19.07 -31.50
CA ASN A 158 -14.62 18.58 -31.89
C ASN A 158 -13.98 17.67 -30.84
N PHE A 159 -14.52 17.64 -29.63
CA PHE A 159 -13.98 16.87 -28.53
C PHE A 159 -15.03 15.94 -27.92
N THR A 160 -14.57 14.88 -27.27
CA THR A 160 -15.41 13.96 -26.50
C THR A 160 -14.83 13.86 -25.09
N TYR A 161 -15.64 14.17 -24.08
CA TYR A 161 -15.26 13.90 -22.70
C TYR A 161 -14.99 12.41 -22.50
N LYS A 162 -13.85 12.08 -21.88
CA LYS A 162 -13.55 10.71 -21.46
C LYS A 162 -13.85 10.56 -19.98
N TYR A 163 -12.91 10.93 -19.13
CA TYR A 163 -13.04 10.94 -17.67
C TYR A 163 -12.05 11.94 -17.07
N GLN A 164 -12.24 12.27 -15.80
CA GLN A 164 -11.25 12.99 -14.97
C GLN A 164 -10.81 14.33 -15.57
N GLY A 165 -11.73 15.07 -16.19
CA GLY A 165 -11.40 16.38 -16.79
C GLY A 165 -10.67 16.31 -18.14
N VAL A 166 -10.58 15.14 -18.78
CA VAL A 166 -9.88 14.97 -20.06
C VAL A 166 -10.85 14.87 -21.23
N PHE A 167 -10.58 15.65 -22.27
CA PHE A 167 -11.37 15.70 -23.51
C PHE A 167 -10.51 15.25 -24.69
N PHE A 168 -10.90 14.16 -25.34
CA PHE A 168 -10.20 13.66 -26.54
C PHE A 168 -10.66 14.42 -27.76
N HIS A 169 -9.71 14.82 -28.62
CA HIS A 169 -10.08 15.32 -29.94
C HIS A 169 -10.67 14.18 -30.79
N ASN A 170 -11.75 14.47 -31.51
CA ASN A 170 -12.53 13.47 -32.25
C ASN A 170 -11.78 12.86 -33.44
N SER A 171 -10.68 13.48 -33.90
CA SER A 171 -9.95 13.06 -35.11
C SER A 171 -8.43 13.06 -34.99
N LEU A 172 -7.87 13.61 -33.91
CA LEU A 172 -6.42 13.71 -33.71
C LEU A 172 -6.07 12.90 -32.46
N PRO A 173 -4.86 12.31 -32.38
CA PRO A 173 -4.41 11.58 -31.19
C PRO A 173 -3.96 12.57 -30.09
N LEU A 174 -4.75 13.61 -29.86
CA LEU A 174 -4.51 14.67 -28.89
C LEU A 174 -5.70 14.77 -27.94
N CYS A 175 -5.44 15.25 -26.73
CA CYS A 175 -6.47 15.59 -25.75
C CYS A 175 -6.15 16.92 -25.08
N ILE A 176 -7.19 17.59 -24.60
CA ILE A 176 -7.13 18.82 -23.81
C ILE A 176 -7.77 18.58 -22.45
N TYR A 177 -7.57 19.52 -21.54
CA TYR A 177 -7.91 19.36 -20.13
C TYR A 177 -8.86 20.45 -19.64
N SER A 178 -9.70 20.11 -18.68
CA SER A 178 -10.30 21.09 -17.76
C SER A 178 -9.20 21.92 -17.08
N ASN A 179 -9.53 23.15 -16.70
CA ASN A 179 -8.58 24.08 -16.10
C ASN A 179 -7.78 23.47 -14.92
N SER A 180 -6.49 23.80 -14.83
CA SER A 180 -5.58 23.26 -13.80
C SER A 180 -6.06 23.48 -12.34
N PHE A 181 -6.92 24.48 -12.10
CA PHE A 181 -7.49 24.76 -10.77
C PHE A 181 -8.54 23.74 -10.30
N PHE A 182 -8.94 22.79 -11.16
CA PHE A 182 -9.69 21.61 -10.70
C PHE A 182 -8.80 20.52 -10.08
N ARG A 183 -7.47 20.68 -10.14
CA ARG A 183 -6.51 19.75 -9.55
C ARG A 183 -6.25 20.06 -8.09
N ARG A 184 -5.89 19.03 -7.33
CA ARG A 184 -5.52 19.16 -5.93
C ARG A 184 -4.40 20.18 -5.76
N SER A 185 -4.53 21.05 -4.78
CA SER A 185 -3.62 22.18 -4.58
C SER A 185 -3.40 23.07 -5.81
N LEU A 186 -4.35 23.09 -6.75
CA LEU A 186 -4.34 23.91 -7.97
C LEU A 186 -3.12 23.66 -8.88
N SER A 187 -2.55 22.45 -8.83
CA SER A 187 -1.28 22.15 -9.50
C SER A 187 -1.40 21.05 -10.55
N ARG A 188 -0.77 21.26 -11.71
CA ARG A 188 -0.70 20.29 -12.82
C ARG A 188 0.04 19.00 -12.48
N HIS A 189 0.84 18.99 -11.41
CA HIS A 189 1.48 17.77 -10.93
C HIS A 189 0.53 16.83 -10.19
N ASN A 190 -0.63 17.30 -9.73
CA ASN A 190 -1.61 16.49 -9.02
C ASN A 190 -2.76 16.06 -9.92
N ASN A 191 -3.50 15.04 -9.50
CA ASN A 191 -4.74 14.63 -10.16
C ASN A 191 -5.87 15.66 -9.97
N PHE A 192 -6.87 15.57 -10.84
CA PHE A 192 -8.12 16.32 -10.71
C PHE A 192 -8.95 15.82 -9.52
N HIS A 193 -9.76 16.71 -8.94
CA HIS A 193 -10.94 16.31 -8.14
C HIS A 193 -12.00 15.70 -9.06
N PHE A 194 -11.72 14.49 -9.56
CA PHE A 194 -12.42 13.92 -10.70
C PHE A 194 -13.87 13.55 -10.39
N PHE A 195 -14.23 13.26 -9.13
CA PHE A 195 -15.63 13.01 -8.75
C PHE A 195 -16.54 14.16 -9.15
N PHE A 196 -16.09 15.41 -8.97
CA PHE A 196 -16.83 16.59 -9.39
C PHE A 196 -16.97 16.67 -10.91
N LEU A 197 -15.86 16.51 -11.64
CA LEU A 197 -15.85 16.65 -13.09
C LEU A 197 -16.69 15.55 -13.75
N ASP A 198 -16.51 14.30 -13.34
CA ASP A 198 -17.27 13.16 -13.88
C ASP A 198 -18.77 13.30 -13.58
N GLU A 199 -19.14 13.75 -12.37
CA GLU A 199 -20.54 14.03 -12.03
C GLU A 199 -21.11 15.19 -12.87
N LEU A 200 -20.37 16.30 -12.99
CA LEU A 200 -20.78 17.44 -13.81
C LEU A 200 -21.02 17.02 -15.26
N MET A 201 -20.10 16.24 -15.84
CA MET A 201 -20.18 15.75 -17.22
C MET A 201 -21.26 14.69 -17.41
N SER A 202 -21.64 13.95 -16.38
CA SER A 202 -22.77 13.00 -16.46
C SER A 202 -24.09 13.69 -16.79
N MET A 203 -24.23 14.98 -16.45
CA MET A 203 -25.41 15.79 -16.71
C MET A 203 -25.38 16.53 -18.06
N GLN A 204 -24.34 16.36 -18.89
CA GLN A 204 -24.18 17.12 -20.15
C GLN A 204 -25.34 16.95 -21.15
N ASN A 205 -26.10 15.86 -21.05
CA ASN A 205 -27.25 15.58 -21.92
C ASN A 205 -28.59 16.07 -21.35
N ASN A 206 -28.58 16.68 -20.16
CA ASN A 206 -29.79 17.23 -19.55
C ASN A 206 -30.15 18.56 -20.23
N LYS A 207 -31.30 18.58 -20.92
CA LYS A 207 -31.80 19.74 -21.67
C LYS A 207 -32.31 20.88 -20.79
N ASP A 208 -32.54 20.61 -19.51
CA ASP A 208 -33.03 21.61 -18.56
C ASP A 208 -31.90 22.49 -18.00
N ILE A 209 -30.63 22.13 -18.28
CA ILE A 209 -29.45 22.88 -17.85
C ILE A 209 -28.51 23.17 -19.02
N THR A 210 -27.69 24.20 -18.86
CA THR A 210 -26.56 24.51 -19.73
C THR A 210 -25.30 24.52 -18.89
N ILE A 211 -24.33 23.67 -19.26
CA ILE A 211 -23.06 23.56 -18.57
C ILE A 211 -21.97 24.28 -19.37
N LYS A 212 -21.16 25.07 -18.68
CA LYS A 212 -19.96 25.70 -19.19
C LYS A 212 -18.76 25.35 -18.32
N ILE A 213 -17.59 25.23 -18.93
CA ILE A 213 -16.35 24.87 -18.24
C ILE A 213 -15.15 25.67 -18.77
N SER A 214 -14.19 25.92 -17.90
CA SER A 214 -12.88 26.50 -18.22
C SER A 214 -11.89 25.40 -18.60
N LEU A 215 -11.04 25.68 -19.57
CA LEU A 215 -9.99 24.77 -20.05
C LEU A 215 -8.62 25.17 -19.51
N ASP A 216 -7.69 24.22 -19.52
CA ASP A 216 -6.27 24.48 -19.34
C ASP A 216 -5.65 24.81 -20.71
N TRP A 217 -5.42 26.10 -20.97
CA TRP A 217 -4.93 26.58 -22.27
C TRP A 217 -3.45 26.29 -22.52
N ASP A 218 -2.71 25.89 -21.49
CA ASP A 218 -1.25 25.71 -21.55
C ASP A 218 -0.83 24.24 -21.67
N LEU A 219 -1.79 23.31 -21.67
CA LEU A 219 -1.52 21.88 -21.59
C LEU A 219 -2.16 21.10 -22.73
N ILE A 220 -1.35 20.35 -23.47
CA ILE A 220 -1.79 19.44 -24.53
C ILE A 220 -1.29 18.02 -24.27
N GLY A 221 -2.17 17.03 -24.38
CA GLY A 221 -1.88 15.63 -24.06
C GLY A 221 -1.91 14.69 -25.26
N TYR A 222 -1.18 13.59 -25.17
CA TYR A 222 -1.23 12.50 -26.16
C TYR A 222 -2.27 11.46 -25.76
N SER A 223 -3.45 11.52 -26.38
CA SER A 223 -4.60 10.71 -25.96
C SER A 223 -4.38 9.18 -25.94
N PRO A 224 -3.52 8.57 -26.79
CA PRO A 224 -3.22 7.14 -26.68
C PRO A 224 -2.51 6.71 -25.39
N THR A 225 -1.97 7.65 -24.62
CA THR A 225 -1.30 7.37 -23.32
C THR A 225 -2.19 7.65 -22.12
N PHE A 226 -3.46 8.01 -22.33
CA PHE A 226 -4.39 8.28 -21.25
C PHE A 226 -4.65 7.01 -20.43
N LEU A 227 -4.44 7.13 -19.12
CA LEU A 227 -4.73 6.15 -18.10
C LEU A 227 -5.56 6.83 -17.00
N GLU A 228 -6.70 6.21 -16.67
CA GLU A 228 -7.53 6.67 -15.55
C GLU A 228 -6.78 6.50 -14.23
N SER A 229 -6.67 7.57 -13.47
CA SER A 229 -6.05 7.53 -12.13
C SER A 229 -7.10 7.19 -11.09
N MET A 230 -6.81 6.27 -10.17
CA MET A 230 -7.72 5.95 -9.07
C MET A 230 -7.14 6.46 -7.76
N GLU A 231 -7.80 7.44 -7.15
CA GLU A 231 -7.52 7.89 -5.79
C GLU A 231 -8.58 7.31 -4.85
N TYR A 232 -8.16 6.35 -4.02
CA TYR A 232 -9.04 5.69 -3.06
C TYR A 232 -9.07 6.49 -1.75
N GLU A 233 -9.98 7.46 -1.68
CA GLU A 233 -10.18 8.32 -0.51
C GLU A 233 -11.62 8.26 0.01
N TYR A 234 -11.80 7.78 1.25
CA TYR A 234 -13.15 7.65 1.79
C TYR A 234 -13.73 8.99 2.24
N TRP A 235 -14.43 9.63 1.32
CA TRP A 235 -15.28 10.80 1.56
C TRP A 235 -16.74 10.35 1.64
N PHE A 236 -17.41 10.60 2.76
CA PHE A 236 -18.85 10.37 2.86
C PHE A 236 -19.61 11.51 2.13
N GLY A 237 -20.83 11.27 1.68
CA GLY A 237 -21.70 12.31 1.12
C GLY A 237 -22.85 12.62 2.10
N PRO A 238 -23.29 13.87 2.25
CA PRO A 238 -24.39 14.19 3.14
C PRO A 238 -25.75 13.59 2.74
N LYS A 239 -26.63 13.39 3.73
CA LYS A 239 -28.09 13.46 3.56
C LYS A 239 -28.54 14.80 4.11
N TYR A 240 -29.23 15.58 3.30
CA TYR A 240 -29.38 17.01 3.55
C TYR A 240 -30.78 17.38 4.03
N ASN A 241 -30.93 18.56 4.65
CA ASN A 241 -32.23 19.21 4.76
C ASN A 241 -32.64 19.72 3.37
N ASP A 242 -33.78 19.26 2.87
CA ASP A 242 -34.24 19.57 1.51
C ASP A 242 -35.01 20.90 1.42
N ASP A 243 -35.27 21.56 2.54
CA ASP A 243 -35.99 22.82 2.57
C ASP A 243 -35.05 24.05 2.53
N ILE A 244 -34.58 24.38 1.32
CA ILE A 244 -33.72 25.55 1.08
C ILE A 244 -34.44 26.86 1.46
N SER A 245 -35.77 26.91 1.32
CA SER A 245 -36.56 28.11 1.58
C SER A 245 -36.45 28.57 3.04
N ASN A 246 -36.31 27.62 3.97
CA ASN A 246 -36.26 27.87 5.41
C ASN A 246 -34.86 28.08 6.00
N ILE A 247 -33.79 28.05 5.19
CA ILE A 247 -32.43 28.34 5.68
C ILE A 247 -32.33 29.79 6.18
N GLN A 248 -31.75 30.02 7.35
CA GLN A 248 -31.58 31.37 7.90
C GLN A 248 -30.55 32.17 7.09
N LYS A 249 -30.87 33.43 6.79
CA LYS A 249 -29.93 34.36 6.16
C LYS A 249 -28.78 34.76 7.10
N GLY A 250 -27.64 35.09 6.52
CA GLY A 250 -26.45 35.53 7.25
C GLY A 250 -25.23 34.67 6.94
N LEU A 251 -24.12 35.09 7.54
CA LEU A 251 -22.82 34.43 7.43
C LEU A 251 -22.66 33.43 8.56
N THR A 252 -22.20 32.23 8.23
CA THR A 252 -21.72 31.23 9.19
C THR A 252 -20.27 30.89 8.87
N LYS A 253 -19.43 30.81 9.91
CA LYS A 253 -17.99 30.52 9.80
C LYS A 253 -17.69 29.24 10.60
N HIS A 254 -17.06 28.28 9.95
CA HIS A 254 -16.59 27.03 10.56
C HIS A 254 -15.06 26.98 10.51
N ASN A 255 -14.40 26.46 11.55
CA ASN A 255 -12.95 26.39 11.64
C ASN A 255 -12.48 24.93 11.74
N CYS A 256 -11.38 24.62 11.08
CA CYS A 256 -10.71 23.32 11.23
C CYS A 256 -10.02 23.21 12.58
N SER A 257 -9.98 22.00 13.14
CA SER A 257 -9.05 21.64 14.22
C SER A 257 -7.61 21.69 13.74
N GLU A 258 -6.64 21.72 14.66
CA GLU A 258 -5.21 21.76 14.33
C GLU A 258 -4.80 20.63 13.38
N PHE A 259 -5.20 19.39 13.67
CA PHE A 259 -4.95 18.24 12.80
C PHE A 259 -5.58 18.42 11.41
N GLU A 260 -6.82 18.89 11.32
CA GLU A 260 -7.50 19.09 10.03
C GLU A 260 -6.81 20.18 9.20
N ARG A 261 -6.34 21.26 9.83
CA ARG A 261 -5.54 22.30 9.16
C ARG A 261 -4.25 21.72 8.61
N ASP A 262 -3.54 20.94 9.42
CA ASP A 262 -2.28 20.32 9.01
C ASP A 262 -2.52 19.30 7.89
N TYR A 263 -3.56 18.48 7.96
CA TYR A 263 -3.81 17.44 6.96
C TYR A 263 -4.39 18.03 5.66
N HIS A 264 -5.42 18.88 5.72
CA HIS A 264 -6.13 19.40 4.54
C HIS A 264 -5.58 20.73 4.01
N GLY A 265 -4.82 21.48 4.82
CA GLY A 265 -4.36 22.82 4.47
C GLY A 265 -5.48 23.84 4.38
N ILE A 266 -6.58 23.62 5.13
CA ILE A 266 -7.77 24.48 5.17
C ILE A 266 -7.90 25.04 6.59
N SER A 267 -7.98 26.36 6.72
CA SER A 267 -8.16 27.04 8.00
C SER A 267 -9.63 27.10 8.39
N THR A 268 -10.46 27.57 7.45
CA THR A 268 -11.84 27.99 7.67
C THR A 268 -12.67 27.80 6.41
N THR A 269 -13.98 27.62 6.56
CA THR A 269 -14.94 27.82 5.46
C THR A 269 -16.09 28.73 5.91
N GLU A 270 -16.42 29.68 5.06
CA GLU A 270 -17.47 30.68 5.25
C GLU A 270 -18.66 30.38 4.33
N PHE A 271 -19.87 30.43 4.88
CA PHE A 271 -21.13 30.13 4.20
C PHE A 271 -22.07 31.32 4.36
N PHE A 272 -22.54 31.90 3.26
CA PHE A 272 -23.36 33.10 3.29
C PHE A 272 -24.66 32.91 2.49
N TRP A 273 -25.78 33.12 3.18
CA TRP A 273 -27.12 33.16 2.57
C TRP A 273 -27.68 34.58 2.59
N LYS A 274 -28.20 35.04 1.46
CA LYS A 274 -28.91 36.32 1.33
C LYS A 274 -30.20 36.14 0.52
N ASP A 275 -31.20 36.94 0.87
CA ASP A 275 -32.48 36.98 0.15
C ASP A 275 -32.48 38.17 -0.82
N ASN A 276 -32.99 37.93 -2.02
CA ASN A 276 -33.14 38.91 -3.09
C ASN A 276 -34.49 38.71 -3.80
N ASN A 277 -35.56 39.23 -3.19
CA ASN A 277 -36.95 39.01 -3.62
C ASN A 277 -37.32 37.51 -3.66
N GLU A 278 -37.66 36.98 -4.84
CA GLU A 278 -37.99 35.56 -5.07
C GLU A 278 -36.73 34.70 -5.31
N LEU A 279 -35.54 35.27 -5.14
CA LEU A 279 -34.27 34.59 -5.28
C LEU A 279 -33.58 34.51 -3.92
N LYS A 280 -32.97 33.35 -3.66
CA LYS A 280 -32.13 33.13 -2.50
C LYS A 280 -30.73 32.78 -2.97
N GLU A 281 -29.77 33.61 -2.64
CA GLU A 281 -28.39 33.47 -3.10
C GLU A 281 -27.55 32.83 -2.00
N PHE A 282 -26.72 31.87 -2.42
CA PHE A 282 -25.74 31.18 -1.60
C PHE A 282 -24.35 31.52 -2.10
N GLU A 283 -23.45 31.84 -1.18
CA GLU A 283 -22.02 32.00 -1.43
C GLU A 283 -21.24 31.15 -0.42
N LEU A 284 -20.15 30.54 -0.88
CA LEU A 284 -19.26 29.73 -0.06
C LEU A 284 -17.82 30.03 -0.44
N GLU A 285 -16.94 30.16 0.55
CA GLU A 285 -15.50 30.34 0.35
C GLU A 285 -14.71 29.54 1.38
N GLU A 286 -13.74 28.74 0.93
CA GLU A 286 -12.73 28.15 1.82
C GLU A 286 -11.50 29.05 1.92
N LEU A 287 -10.86 29.07 3.08
CA LEU A 287 -9.58 29.75 3.31
C LEU A 287 -8.51 28.69 3.60
N ARG A 288 -7.32 28.85 3.03
CA ARG A 288 -6.23 27.87 3.07
C ARG A 288 -5.05 28.31 3.94
N GLU A 289 -4.30 27.36 4.47
CA GLU A 289 -3.08 27.69 5.25
C GLU A 289 -1.85 27.87 4.34
N ASN A 290 -1.90 27.32 3.13
CA ASN A 290 -0.76 27.25 2.23
C ASN A 290 -1.08 27.91 0.88
N ASN A 291 -0.06 28.52 0.28
CA ASN A 291 -0.11 29.02 -1.09
C ASN A 291 -0.15 27.87 -2.11
N ALA A 292 -0.53 28.19 -3.34
CA ALA A 292 -0.47 27.26 -4.46
C ALA A 292 1.00 26.97 -4.81
N PRO A 293 1.47 25.71 -4.73
CA PRO A 293 2.90 25.39 -4.71
C PRO A 293 3.65 25.67 -6.03
N THR A 294 2.94 25.84 -7.15
CA THR A 294 3.53 26.14 -8.47
C THR A 294 3.27 27.57 -8.93
N MET A 295 2.69 28.42 -8.07
CA MET A 295 2.40 29.81 -8.38
C MET A 295 3.12 30.72 -7.40
N GLU A 296 3.69 31.81 -7.90
CA GLU A 296 4.36 32.80 -7.07
C GLU A 296 3.32 33.59 -6.28
N ASP A 297 3.46 33.61 -4.96
CA ASP A 297 2.65 34.39 -4.03
C ASP A 297 1.13 34.36 -4.31
N PHE A 298 0.55 33.15 -4.35
CA PHE A 298 -0.87 32.98 -4.69
C PHE A 298 -1.58 32.03 -3.73
N PHE A 299 -2.50 32.57 -2.94
CA PHE A 299 -3.45 31.81 -2.12
C PHE A 299 -4.75 31.62 -2.90
N GLY A 300 -4.88 30.46 -3.53
CA GLY A 300 -6.10 30.11 -4.25
C GLY A 300 -7.14 29.47 -3.33
N CYS A 301 -8.25 30.17 -3.14
CA CYS A 301 -9.38 29.79 -2.30
C CYS A 301 -10.57 29.35 -3.17
N ARG A 302 -11.07 28.12 -3.03
CA ARG A 302 -12.28 27.69 -3.75
C ARG A 302 -13.49 28.49 -3.30
N TYR A 303 -14.25 28.95 -4.28
CA TYR A 303 -15.45 29.74 -4.11
C TYR A 303 -16.61 29.15 -4.90
N MET A 304 -17.80 29.20 -4.34
CA MET A 304 -19.03 28.83 -5.03
C MET A 304 -20.11 29.89 -4.88
N HIS A 305 -20.94 30.01 -5.91
CA HIS A 305 -22.12 30.84 -5.92
C HIS A 305 -23.32 30.07 -6.47
N SER A 306 -24.49 30.23 -5.86
CA SER A 306 -25.72 29.60 -6.34
C SER A 306 -26.92 30.51 -6.14
N ILE A 307 -27.92 30.37 -7.01
CA ILE A 307 -29.18 31.10 -6.91
C ILE A 307 -30.31 30.09 -6.94
N TYR A 308 -31.07 30.06 -5.84
CA TYR A 308 -32.29 29.27 -5.69
C TYR A 308 -33.51 30.18 -5.97
N ASP A 309 -34.34 29.78 -6.92
CA ASP A 309 -35.59 30.47 -7.24
C ASP A 309 -36.72 29.87 -6.38
N THR A 310 -37.21 30.64 -5.40
CA THR A 310 -38.22 30.17 -4.46
C THR A 310 -39.59 29.96 -5.11
N SER A 311 -39.84 30.58 -6.28
CA SER A 311 -41.09 30.39 -7.03
C SER A 311 -41.08 29.07 -7.82
N LYS A 312 -39.90 28.67 -8.31
CA LYS A 312 -39.70 27.45 -9.09
C LYS A 312 -39.19 26.27 -8.27
N GLU A 313 -38.89 26.51 -7.00
CA GLU A 313 -38.33 25.55 -6.05
C GLU A 313 -37.06 24.82 -6.56
N THR A 314 -36.21 25.53 -7.29
CA THR A 314 -35.03 24.95 -7.95
C THR A 314 -33.85 25.90 -7.96
N PHE A 315 -32.63 25.37 -8.03
CA PHE A 315 -31.48 26.18 -8.40
C PHE A 315 -31.58 26.53 -9.89
N VAL A 316 -31.38 27.80 -10.20
CA VAL A 316 -31.41 28.36 -11.58
C VAL A 316 -30.02 28.76 -12.06
N HIS A 317 -29.07 28.87 -11.13
CA HIS A 317 -27.69 29.24 -11.39
C HIS A 317 -26.78 28.60 -10.33
N PHE A 318 -25.66 28.03 -10.77
CA PHE A 318 -24.62 27.47 -9.93
C PHE A 318 -23.27 27.65 -10.62
N ASP A 319 -22.32 28.33 -9.99
CA ASP A 319 -20.96 28.46 -10.49
C ASP A 319 -19.90 28.27 -9.41
N GLY A 320 -18.70 27.89 -9.85
CA GLY A 320 -17.53 27.73 -9.01
C GLY A 320 -16.33 28.45 -9.61
N ALA A 321 -15.48 28.96 -8.74
CA ALA A 321 -14.33 29.78 -9.07
C ALA A 321 -13.21 29.62 -8.05
N ILE A 322 -12.02 30.11 -8.39
CA ILE A 322 -10.96 30.38 -7.43
C ILE A 322 -10.90 31.89 -7.17
N ARG A 323 -10.85 32.26 -5.89
CA ARG A 323 -10.45 33.59 -5.43
C ARG A 323 -8.96 33.53 -5.07
N GLY A 324 -8.16 34.27 -5.83
CA GLY A 324 -6.73 34.41 -5.65
C GLY A 324 -6.35 35.64 -4.83
N TYR A 325 -5.40 35.46 -3.93
CA TYR A 325 -4.86 36.51 -3.08
C TYR A 325 -3.33 36.43 -3.07
N ASP A 326 -2.64 37.57 -3.14
CA ASP A 326 -1.25 37.66 -2.72
C ASP A 326 -1.14 37.60 -1.19
N SER A 327 0.07 37.40 -0.64
CA SER A 327 0.27 37.26 0.81
C SER A 327 -0.31 38.44 1.60
N ASP A 328 -0.05 39.68 1.17
CA ASP A 328 -0.49 40.89 1.87
C ASP A 328 -2.02 40.94 1.96
N LEU A 329 -2.69 40.73 0.82
CA LEU A 329 -4.14 40.73 0.73
C LEU A 329 -4.75 39.53 1.45
N TYR A 330 -4.05 38.39 1.46
CA TYR A 330 -4.50 37.17 2.12
C TYR A 330 -4.52 37.31 3.64
N PHE A 331 -3.48 37.93 4.24
CA PHE A 331 -3.45 38.20 5.68
C PHE A 331 -4.57 39.15 6.11
N GLU A 332 -4.98 40.09 5.27
CA GLU A 332 -6.19 40.88 5.53
C GLU A 332 -7.46 40.03 5.40
N ARG A 333 -7.51 39.13 4.42
CA ARG A 333 -8.69 38.29 4.13
C ARG A 333 -8.98 37.30 5.25
N ILE A 334 -7.96 36.67 5.84
CA ILE A 334 -8.14 35.63 6.87
C ILE A 334 -8.73 36.19 8.18
N ASP A 335 -8.46 37.46 8.48
CA ASP A 335 -8.94 38.18 9.66
C ASP A 335 -10.31 38.85 9.47
N GLN A 336 -10.84 38.88 8.24
CA GLN A 336 -12.12 39.52 7.91
C GLN A 336 -13.15 38.49 7.44
N ASN A 337 -14.43 38.81 7.59
CA ASN A 337 -15.50 38.04 6.98
C ASN A 337 -15.58 38.32 5.47
N MET A 338 -16.00 37.34 4.66
CA MET A 338 -16.17 37.55 3.21
C MET A 338 -17.11 38.71 2.87
N THR A 339 -18.11 38.97 3.72
CA THR A 339 -19.09 40.04 3.55
C THR A 339 -18.49 41.43 3.75
N ASP A 340 -17.47 41.55 4.59
CA ASP A 340 -16.83 42.82 4.95
C ASP A 340 -15.63 43.11 4.04
N PHE A 341 -14.93 42.06 3.61
CA PHE A 341 -13.74 42.15 2.77
C PHE A 341 -14.04 42.62 1.34
N GLY A 342 -15.20 42.25 0.80
CA GLY A 342 -15.66 42.66 -0.53
C GLY A 342 -14.92 41.97 -1.69
N ARG A 343 -15.01 42.56 -2.89
CA ARG A 343 -14.51 41.97 -4.15
C ARG A 343 -13.11 42.48 -4.50
N ARG A 344 -12.09 42.03 -3.76
CA ARG A 344 -10.69 42.44 -3.94
C ARG A 344 -9.80 41.35 -4.53
N SER A 345 -10.28 40.10 -4.60
CA SER A 345 -9.54 38.94 -5.11
C SER A 345 -9.35 38.97 -6.63
N GLU A 346 -8.29 38.34 -7.11
CA GLU A 346 -8.26 37.83 -8.49
C GLU A 346 -9.32 36.72 -8.62
N TYR A 347 -10.25 36.83 -9.58
CA TYR A 347 -11.41 35.92 -9.68
C TYR A 347 -11.35 35.09 -10.96
N THR A 348 -11.08 33.79 -10.83
CA THR A 348 -11.00 32.85 -11.96
C THR A 348 -12.18 31.90 -11.93
N LYS A 349 -13.14 32.09 -12.85
CA LYS A 349 -14.30 31.19 -12.95
C LYS A 349 -13.93 29.87 -13.62
N LEU A 350 -14.40 28.76 -13.07
CA LEU A 350 -14.04 27.42 -13.53
C LEU A 350 -15.17 26.69 -14.24
N PHE A 351 -16.40 26.80 -13.74
CA PHE A 351 -17.57 26.22 -14.37
C PHE A 351 -18.82 27.05 -14.08
N ARG A 352 -19.87 26.81 -14.85
CA ARG A 352 -21.22 27.35 -14.61
C ARG A 352 -22.26 26.37 -15.08
N VAL A 353 -23.33 26.23 -14.30
CA VAL A 353 -24.55 25.53 -14.63
C VAL A 353 -25.70 26.53 -14.55
N ASP A 354 -26.34 26.79 -15.68
CA ASP A 354 -27.54 27.62 -15.78
C ASP A 354 -28.77 26.73 -16.07
N GLY A 355 -29.95 27.07 -15.55
CA GLY A 355 -31.17 26.29 -15.76
C GLY A 355 -31.57 25.46 -14.54
N LYS A 356 -32.51 24.53 -14.70
CA LYS A 356 -33.15 23.80 -13.59
C LYS A 356 -32.23 22.71 -13.03
N LEU A 357 -31.39 23.09 -12.06
CA LEU A 357 -30.53 22.15 -11.34
C LEU A 357 -31.27 21.61 -10.10
N GLU A 358 -31.52 20.30 -10.10
CA GLU A 358 -32.17 19.63 -8.98
C GLU A 358 -31.34 19.76 -7.70
N LEU A 359 -32.04 19.91 -6.58
CA LEU A 359 -31.45 20.06 -5.25
C LEU A 359 -30.42 18.97 -4.92
N LYS A 360 -30.73 17.70 -5.26
CA LYS A 360 -29.84 16.56 -5.04
C LYS A 360 -28.51 16.74 -5.80
N ASN A 361 -28.57 17.17 -7.06
CA ASN A 361 -27.39 17.36 -7.89
C ASN A 361 -26.57 18.56 -7.41
N TRP A 362 -27.22 19.68 -7.07
CA TRP A 362 -26.55 20.85 -6.50
C TRP A 362 -25.72 20.50 -5.25
N LYS A 363 -26.35 19.76 -4.33
CA LYS A 363 -25.75 19.25 -3.10
C LYS A 363 -24.52 18.37 -3.35
N SER A 364 -24.68 17.40 -4.25
CA SER A 364 -23.62 16.46 -4.60
C SER A 364 -22.43 17.18 -5.25
N LEU A 365 -22.70 18.08 -6.21
CA LEU A 365 -21.68 18.88 -6.86
C LEU A 365 -20.92 19.80 -5.89
N ILE A 366 -21.60 20.42 -4.92
CA ILE A 366 -20.95 21.22 -3.87
C ILE A 366 -19.96 20.36 -3.08
N THR A 367 -20.41 19.18 -2.65
CA THR A 367 -19.58 18.27 -1.84
C THR A 367 -18.37 17.79 -2.63
N ASN A 368 -18.57 17.44 -3.90
CA ASN A 368 -17.49 16.95 -4.76
C ASN A 368 -16.53 18.06 -5.19
N TYR A 369 -17.02 19.28 -5.46
CA TYR A 369 -16.15 20.42 -5.78
C TYR A 369 -15.28 20.82 -4.58
N MET A 370 -15.83 20.70 -3.38
CA MET A 370 -15.17 20.97 -2.11
C MET A 370 -14.54 19.71 -1.49
N GLN A 371 -14.20 18.70 -2.30
CA GLN A 371 -13.43 17.53 -1.86
C GLN A 371 -12.20 17.98 -1.05
N ASP A 372 -11.83 17.23 -0.01
CA ASP A 372 -10.83 17.60 1.00
C ASP A 372 -11.25 18.58 2.09
N ASN A 373 -12.44 19.17 2.02
CA ASN A 373 -12.88 20.13 3.02
C ASN A 373 -13.80 19.49 4.09
N PRO A 374 -13.29 19.18 5.30
CA PRO A 374 -14.09 18.52 6.34
C PRO A 374 -15.21 19.40 6.90
N LEU A 375 -15.17 20.71 6.68
CA LEU A 375 -16.16 21.66 7.21
C LEU A 375 -17.48 21.64 6.44
N ILE A 376 -17.47 21.08 5.22
CA ILE A 376 -18.70 20.85 4.44
C ILE A 376 -19.63 19.90 5.19
N TYR A 377 -19.10 18.86 5.84
CA TYR A 377 -19.89 17.92 6.64
C TYR A 377 -20.55 18.58 7.85
N GLU A 378 -19.78 19.42 8.53
CA GLU A 378 -20.22 20.11 9.73
C GLU A 378 -21.38 21.08 9.41
N TYR A 379 -21.22 21.86 8.34
CA TYR A 379 -22.25 22.78 7.88
C TYR A 379 -23.57 22.07 7.52
N PHE A 380 -23.48 20.90 6.87
CA PHE A 380 -24.66 20.08 6.56
C PHE A 380 -25.14 19.21 7.73
N GLY A 381 -24.54 19.35 8.93
CA GLY A 381 -25.02 18.74 10.17
C GLY A 381 -24.74 17.24 10.29
N ILE A 382 -23.62 16.76 9.76
CA ILE A 382 -23.30 15.34 9.67
C ILE A 382 -21.98 15.00 10.37
N ALA A 383 -21.93 13.80 10.94
CA ALA A 383 -20.71 13.26 11.51
C ALA A 383 -19.61 13.16 10.45
N LYS A 384 -18.47 13.79 10.75
CA LYS A 384 -17.23 13.64 9.97
C LYS A 384 -16.84 12.16 9.88
N PRO A 385 -16.19 11.71 8.79
CA PRO A 385 -15.55 10.39 8.76
C PRO A 385 -14.62 10.25 9.97
N LYS A 386 -14.80 9.22 10.80
CA LYS A 386 -13.87 8.95 11.91
C LYS A 386 -12.51 8.54 11.35
N SER A 387 -11.44 9.09 11.89
CA SER A 387 -10.09 8.66 11.51
C SER A 387 -9.88 7.22 11.98
N GLU A 388 -9.15 6.41 11.19
CA GLU A 388 -8.64 5.13 11.67
C GLU A 388 -7.65 5.32 12.84
N LEU A 389 -7.04 6.51 12.95
CA LEU A 389 -6.21 6.89 14.09
C LEU A 389 -7.01 7.06 15.38
N ASP A 390 -8.32 7.30 15.28
CA ASP A 390 -9.22 7.44 16.43
C ASP A 390 -9.72 6.07 16.94
N LYS A 391 -9.38 4.97 16.27
CA LYS A 391 -9.75 3.63 16.74
C LYS A 391 -8.82 3.23 17.88
N GLU A 392 -9.42 2.82 19.00
CA GLU A 392 -8.68 2.14 20.07
C GLU A 392 -8.04 0.88 19.48
N LEU A 393 -6.72 0.75 19.64
CA LEU A 393 -6.00 -0.45 19.26
C LEU A 393 -6.43 -1.58 20.21
N ASP A 394 -6.94 -2.67 19.64
CA ASP A 394 -7.24 -3.87 20.42
C ASP A 394 -6.00 -4.32 21.19
N SER A 395 -6.15 -4.55 22.50
CA SER A 395 -5.06 -5.07 23.31
C SER A 395 -4.70 -6.48 22.84
N LYS A 396 -3.43 -6.72 22.47
CA LYS A 396 -2.94 -8.06 22.14
C LYS A 396 -3.14 -9.01 23.32
N SER A 397 -3.61 -10.24 23.06
CA SER A 397 -3.66 -11.29 24.09
C SER A 397 -2.26 -11.69 24.55
N LEU A 398 -2.14 -12.35 25.71
CA LEU A 398 -0.83 -12.82 26.19
C LEU A 398 -0.17 -13.77 25.17
N MET A 399 -0.94 -14.66 24.53
CA MET A 399 -0.46 -15.50 23.44
C MET A 399 0.13 -14.67 22.29
N GLN A 400 -0.59 -13.65 21.80
CA GLN A 400 -0.07 -12.76 20.75
C GLN A 400 1.14 -11.94 21.20
N GLN A 401 1.27 -11.67 22.50
CA GLN A 401 2.41 -10.95 23.06
C GLN A 401 3.64 -11.84 23.22
N LEU A 402 3.51 -13.09 23.65
CA LEU A 402 4.65 -13.97 23.98
C LEU A 402 4.97 -14.97 22.85
N VAL A 403 3.96 -15.47 22.14
CA VAL A 403 4.09 -16.44 21.04
C VAL A 403 3.33 -15.88 19.82
N PRO A 404 3.80 -14.76 19.24
CA PRO A 404 3.06 -14.02 18.22
C PRO A 404 2.83 -14.79 16.92
N HIS A 405 3.57 -15.89 16.73
CA HIS A 405 3.51 -16.80 15.58
C HIS A 405 2.64 -18.04 15.84
N SER A 406 1.93 -18.11 16.97
CA SER A 406 1.06 -19.26 17.30
C SER A 406 0.07 -19.54 16.18
N MET A 407 -0.04 -20.81 15.81
CA MET A 407 -0.82 -21.30 14.68
C MET A 407 -1.18 -22.77 14.89
N ASN A 408 -2.36 -23.16 14.41
CA ASN A 408 -2.86 -24.52 14.40
C ASN A 408 -3.23 -24.97 12.97
N LYS A 409 -3.48 -26.28 12.80
CA LYS A 409 -3.87 -26.88 11.52
C LYS A 409 -5.09 -26.21 10.87
N SER A 410 -6.06 -25.75 11.66
CA SER A 410 -7.27 -25.07 11.18
C SER A 410 -7.01 -23.69 10.56
N ASP A 411 -5.88 -23.05 10.87
CA ASP A 411 -5.56 -21.68 10.43
C ASP A 411 -5.06 -21.61 8.98
N GLY A 412 -4.90 -22.79 8.35
CA GLY A 412 -4.53 -22.96 6.96
C GLY A 412 -3.03 -22.81 6.70
N ILE A 413 -2.71 -22.23 5.54
CA ILE A 413 -1.35 -21.93 5.10
C ILE A 413 -1.28 -20.44 4.79
N LYS A 414 -0.16 -19.82 5.12
CA LYS A 414 0.21 -18.47 4.68
C LYS A 414 1.27 -18.59 3.60
N LEU A 415 1.09 -17.87 2.50
CA LEU A 415 2.07 -17.80 1.42
C LEU A 415 2.50 -16.35 1.21
N LEU A 416 3.76 -16.12 0.88
CA LEU A 416 4.28 -14.82 0.51
C LEU A 416 5.09 -14.98 -0.77
N LEU A 417 4.62 -14.35 -1.84
CA LEU A 417 5.43 -14.09 -3.02
C LEU A 417 6.11 -12.74 -2.82
N SER A 418 7.43 -12.64 -2.96
CA SER A 418 8.12 -11.37 -2.90
C SER A 418 9.21 -11.22 -3.97
N TYR A 419 9.47 -9.97 -4.34
CA TYR A 419 10.41 -9.56 -5.37
C TYR A 419 11.52 -8.70 -4.78
N HIS A 420 12.76 -9.00 -5.15
CA HIS A 420 13.96 -8.34 -4.62
C HIS A 420 14.96 -8.06 -5.74
N ASN A 421 15.98 -7.26 -5.43
CA ASN A 421 17.12 -7.11 -6.31
C ASN A 421 17.71 -8.48 -6.65
N LYS A 422 18.14 -8.67 -7.90
CA LYS A 422 18.76 -9.91 -8.36
C LYS A 422 19.89 -10.33 -7.42
N ASN A 423 19.92 -11.62 -7.08
CA ASN A 423 20.98 -12.24 -6.31
C ASN A 423 22.00 -12.90 -7.25
N ASP A 424 23.14 -12.25 -7.43
CA ASP A 424 24.21 -12.75 -8.30
C ASP A 424 25.18 -13.70 -7.56
N ASP A 425 25.18 -13.71 -6.22
CA ASP A 425 26.13 -14.47 -5.40
C ASP A 425 25.96 -16.00 -5.57
N PHE A 426 24.73 -16.45 -5.80
CA PHE A 426 24.38 -17.87 -5.89
C PHE A 426 23.93 -18.31 -7.29
N GLU A 427 24.08 -17.46 -8.30
CA GLU A 427 23.52 -17.65 -9.64
C GLU A 427 23.93 -19.00 -10.27
N ASN A 428 25.14 -19.48 -9.99
CA ASN A 428 25.70 -20.71 -10.56
C ASN A 428 25.65 -21.92 -9.62
N ILE A 429 24.98 -21.81 -8.47
CA ILE A 429 24.88 -22.90 -7.48
C ILE A 429 23.44 -23.41 -7.44
N SER A 430 23.29 -24.72 -7.67
CA SER A 430 21.99 -25.40 -7.79
C SER A 430 21.11 -25.23 -6.54
N HIS A 431 21.67 -25.45 -5.34
CA HIS A 431 20.96 -25.25 -4.06
C HIS A 431 21.88 -24.57 -3.06
N SER A 432 21.53 -23.35 -2.64
CA SER A 432 22.31 -22.62 -1.61
C SER A 432 21.40 -22.02 -0.56
N VAL A 433 21.81 -22.07 0.70
CA VAL A 433 21.19 -21.22 1.72
C VAL A 433 21.64 -19.78 1.46
N SER A 434 20.67 -18.89 1.18
CA SER A 434 20.93 -17.49 0.81
C SER A 434 20.65 -16.50 1.95
N ILE A 435 19.78 -16.86 2.90
CA ILE A 435 19.44 -16.04 4.07
C ILE A 435 19.74 -16.84 5.32
N TYR A 436 20.51 -16.22 6.22
CA TYR A 436 20.94 -16.80 7.50
C TYR A 436 20.41 -15.94 8.63
N ASP A 437 20.03 -16.58 9.74
CA ASP A 437 19.85 -15.87 10.99
C ASP A 437 21.21 -15.41 11.51
N VAL A 438 21.21 -14.31 12.26
CA VAL A 438 22.42 -13.74 12.83
C VAL A 438 22.28 -13.64 14.34
N ILE A 439 23.28 -14.16 15.05
CA ILE A 439 23.40 -14.00 16.50
C ILE A 439 24.70 -13.28 16.84
N ASN A 440 24.65 -12.42 17.85
CA ASN A 440 25.84 -11.76 18.36
C ASN A 440 26.44 -12.58 19.52
N ILE A 441 27.67 -13.05 19.34
CA ILE A 441 28.44 -13.74 20.38
C ILE A 441 29.68 -12.91 20.68
N ASN A 442 29.76 -12.37 21.90
CA ASN A 442 30.90 -11.56 22.36
C ASN A 442 31.22 -10.34 21.46
N GLY A 443 30.19 -9.71 20.88
CA GLY A 443 30.36 -8.56 19.98
C GLY A 443 30.61 -8.94 18.51
N GLU A 444 30.71 -10.23 18.18
CA GLU A 444 30.82 -10.71 16.79
C GLU A 444 29.50 -11.30 16.30
N ASP A 445 29.05 -10.85 15.13
CA ASP A 445 27.89 -11.41 14.44
C ASP A 445 28.26 -12.72 13.73
N LYS A 446 27.51 -13.79 14.02
CA LYS A 446 27.70 -15.12 13.43
C LYS A 446 26.43 -15.63 12.78
N SER A 447 26.59 -16.28 11.63
CA SER A 447 25.50 -16.95 10.93
C SER A 447 25.06 -18.18 11.73
N ILE A 448 23.75 -18.36 11.91
CA ILE A 448 23.16 -19.52 12.57
C ILE A 448 21.97 -20.05 11.75
N LEU A 449 21.76 -21.36 11.80
CA LEU A 449 20.59 -22.06 11.24
C LEU A 449 20.02 -23.02 12.28
N GLU A 450 18.74 -23.39 12.16
CA GLU A 450 18.18 -24.51 12.93
C GLU A 450 18.83 -25.82 12.47
N ASP A 451 19.30 -26.67 13.41
CA ASP A 451 20.01 -27.94 13.14
C ASP A 451 19.26 -28.85 12.16
N GLU A 452 17.93 -28.84 12.23
CA GLU A 452 17.03 -29.60 11.37
C GLU A 452 17.25 -29.35 9.86
N ILE A 453 17.91 -28.24 9.45
CA ILE A 453 18.35 -28.02 8.06
C ILE A 453 19.24 -29.15 7.51
N ILE A 454 19.96 -29.85 8.40
CA ILE A 454 20.77 -31.00 8.05
C ILE A 454 19.91 -32.17 7.52
N GLU A 455 18.65 -32.27 7.94
CA GLU A 455 17.71 -33.25 7.42
C GLU A 455 17.33 -32.94 5.96
N VAL A 456 17.15 -31.65 5.63
CA VAL A 456 16.95 -31.18 4.25
C VAL A 456 18.19 -31.44 3.40
N LYS A 457 19.39 -31.15 3.92
CA LYS A 457 20.66 -31.46 3.24
C LYS A 457 20.78 -32.95 2.90
N LYS A 458 20.42 -33.84 3.84
CA LYS A 458 20.42 -35.30 3.63
C LYS A 458 19.35 -35.74 2.63
N ALA A 459 18.15 -35.17 2.70
CA ALA A 459 17.08 -35.44 1.74
C ALA A 459 17.47 -35.07 0.30
N LEU A 460 18.05 -33.87 0.10
CA LEU A 460 18.57 -33.42 -1.19
C LEU A 460 19.69 -34.32 -1.69
N SER A 461 20.61 -34.73 -0.82
CA SER A 461 21.70 -35.65 -1.18
C SER A 461 21.20 -37.00 -1.68
N ARG A 462 20.10 -37.54 -1.10
CA ARG A 462 19.45 -38.77 -1.59
C ARG A 462 18.80 -38.60 -2.97
N LEU A 463 18.45 -37.36 -3.32
CA LEU A 463 17.93 -36.98 -4.63
C LEU A 463 19.05 -36.51 -5.60
N GLY A 464 20.31 -36.67 -5.22
CA GLY A 464 21.46 -36.36 -6.08
C GLY A 464 21.87 -34.88 -6.13
N LYS A 465 21.35 -34.03 -5.24
CA LYS A 465 21.70 -32.62 -5.15
C LYS A 465 22.45 -32.29 -3.85
N ILE A 466 23.19 -31.20 -3.83
CA ILE A 466 23.99 -30.77 -2.66
C ILE A 466 23.48 -29.41 -2.21
N LEU A 467 23.07 -29.32 -0.94
CA LEU A 467 22.77 -28.03 -0.31
C LEU A 467 24.05 -27.37 0.18
N ASN A 468 24.38 -26.21 -0.40
CA ASN A 468 25.51 -25.39 0.01
C ASN A 468 25.15 -24.55 1.25
N ILE A 469 25.95 -24.68 2.31
CA ILE A 469 25.84 -23.95 3.58
C ILE A 469 27.24 -23.44 3.91
N LYS A 470 27.37 -22.18 4.35
CA LYS A 470 28.66 -21.58 4.74
C LYS A 470 29.34 -22.41 5.84
N ASP A 471 30.65 -22.65 5.71
CA ASP A 471 31.41 -23.53 6.60
C ASP A 471 31.45 -23.08 8.07
N ASP A 472 31.33 -21.77 8.33
CA ASP A 472 31.38 -21.15 9.66
C ASP A 472 30.00 -20.99 10.32
N THR A 473 28.96 -21.59 9.74
CA THR A 473 27.59 -21.53 10.25
C THR A 473 27.44 -22.30 11.56
N LEU A 474 26.80 -21.67 12.54
CA LEU A 474 26.40 -22.31 13.79
C LEU A 474 25.05 -23.03 13.62
N TYR A 475 24.80 -24.07 14.42
CA TYR A 475 23.54 -24.81 14.41
C TYR A 475 22.83 -24.67 15.75
N GLY A 476 21.64 -24.07 15.75
CA GLY A 476 20.78 -23.93 16.92
C GLY A 476 19.78 -25.08 17.01
N ILE A 477 19.59 -25.62 18.20
CA ILE A 477 18.52 -26.57 18.51
C ILE A 477 17.45 -25.86 19.33
N TYR A 478 16.21 -25.98 18.89
CA TYR A 478 15.01 -25.44 19.52
C TYR A 478 14.14 -26.60 20.00
N LYS A 479 13.58 -26.53 21.20
CA LYS A 479 12.81 -27.63 21.82
C LYS A 479 11.30 -27.43 21.73
N ASP A 480 10.84 -26.88 20.61
CA ASP A 480 9.43 -26.69 20.28
C ASP A 480 9.08 -27.30 18.92
N ASP A 481 7.79 -27.47 18.65
CA ASP A 481 7.25 -27.93 17.37
C ASP A 481 7.12 -26.79 16.35
N TYR A 482 8.13 -25.92 16.31
CA TYR A 482 8.29 -24.88 15.30
C TYR A 482 9.59 -25.12 14.55
N TRP A 483 9.57 -24.96 13.22
CA TRP A 483 10.77 -25.15 12.40
C TRP A 483 10.90 -24.06 11.34
N ASN A 484 11.98 -23.27 11.40
CA ASN A 484 12.38 -22.40 10.30
C ASN A 484 13.39 -23.10 9.40
N ILE A 485 12.97 -23.40 8.18
CA ILE A 485 13.85 -23.77 7.08
C ILE A 485 14.29 -22.47 6.39
N PRO A 486 15.59 -22.18 6.29
CA PRO A 486 16.08 -20.95 5.71
C PRO A 486 15.74 -20.86 4.22
N CYS A 487 15.93 -19.67 3.64
CA CYS A 487 15.75 -19.48 2.20
C CYS A 487 16.77 -20.31 1.40
N ILE A 488 16.25 -21.21 0.55
CA ILE A 488 17.04 -22.00 -0.40
C ILE A 488 16.91 -21.34 -1.77
N PHE A 489 18.02 -20.78 -2.26
CA PHE A 489 18.14 -20.21 -3.59
C PHE A 489 18.53 -21.28 -4.61
N HIS A 490 17.88 -21.21 -5.78
CA HIS A 490 18.08 -22.12 -6.90
C HIS A 490 18.72 -21.38 -8.07
N GLY A 491 19.88 -21.87 -8.50
CA GLY A 491 20.68 -21.25 -9.56
C GLY A 491 20.01 -21.28 -10.94
N LYS A 492 20.58 -20.54 -11.90
CA LYS A 492 19.97 -20.30 -13.23
C LYS A 492 20.00 -21.48 -14.20
N ASN A 493 20.77 -22.52 -13.89
CA ASN A 493 21.05 -23.61 -14.85
C ASN A 493 19.79 -24.45 -15.14
N ASP A 494 19.09 -24.88 -14.09
CA ASP A 494 17.80 -25.57 -14.21
C ASP A 494 16.92 -25.29 -12.97
N PRO A 495 16.44 -24.04 -12.80
CA PRO A 495 15.68 -23.66 -11.61
C PRO A 495 14.37 -24.43 -11.49
N THR A 496 13.78 -24.89 -12.60
CA THR A 496 12.53 -25.67 -12.56
C THR A 496 12.77 -27.04 -11.92
N GLU A 497 13.77 -27.79 -12.39
CA GLU A 497 14.12 -29.10 -11.81
C GLU A 497 14.59 -28.93 -10.36
N ASP A 498 15.43 -27.94 -10.09
CA ASP A 498 16.02 -27.74 -8.77
C ASP A 498 14.97 -27.40 -7.70
N ILE A 499 13.97 -26.57 -8.04
CA ILE A 499 12.82 -26.28 -7.16
C ILE A 499 11.99 -27.54 -6.93
N GLN A 500 11.69 -28.31 -7.98
CA GLN A 500 10.94 -29.57 -7.85
C GLN A 500 11.64 -30.56 -6.91
N ILE A 501 12.97 -30.68 -7.01
CA ILE A 501 13.75 -31.55 -6.13
C ILE A 501 13.72 -31.06 -4.68
N THR A 502 13.79 -29.74 -4.44
CA THR A 502 13.62 -29.18 -3.09
C THR A 502 12.24 -29.48 -2.52
N LEU A 503 11.18 -29.25 -3.29
CA LEU A 503 9.81 -29.59 -2.89
C LEU A 503 9.66 -31.07 -2.59
N LYS A 504 10.28 -31.95 -3.41
CA LYS A 504 10.25 -33.39 -3.17
C LYS A 504 11.02 -33.79 -1.91
N ALA A 505 12.18 -33.16 -1.65
CA ALA A 505 12.94 -33.36 -0.42
C ALA A 505 12.12 -32.99 0.82
N LEU A 506 11.44 -31.84 0.78
CA LEU A 506 10.56 -31.38 1.86
C LEU A 506 9.35 -32.31 2.04
N SER A 507 8.67 -32.69 0.95
CA SER A 507 7.55 -33.65 0.98
C SER A 507 7.94 -34.96 1.65
N ASN A 508 9.10 -35.54 1.30
CA ASN A 508 9.59 -36.78 1.91
C ASN A 508 9.85 -36.62 3.43
N ILE A 509 10.36 -35.46 3.87
CA ILE A 509 10.55 -35.17 5.29
C ILE A 509 9.20 -35.02 5.98
N PHE A 510 8.29 -34.24 5.42
CA PHE A 510 6.99 -33.94 6.00
C PHE A 510 6.13 -35.20 6.13
N GLU A 511 6.10 -36.05 5.11
CA GLU A 511 5.42 -37.36 5.16
C GLU A 511 5.94 -38.20 6.33
N ARG A 512 7.26 -38.26 6.54
CA ARG A 512 7.86 -39.01 7.64
C ARG A 512 7.52 -38.42 9.00
N MET A 513 7.50 -37.09 9.12
CA MET A 513 7.11 -36.39 10.36
C MET A 513 5.63 -36.62 10.69
N ILE A 514 4.74 -36.54 9.71
CA ILE A 514 3.30 -36.82 9.86
C ILE A 514 3.07 -38.27 10.28
N ASN A 515 3.75 -39.23 9.63
CA ASN A 515 3.67 -40.65 10.00
C ASN A 515 4.16 -40.95 11.43
N ARG A 516 4.97 -40.06 12.01
CA ARG A 516 5.44 -40.12 13.39
C ARG A 516 4.54 -39.36 14.37
N GLY A 517 3.46 -38.74 13.88
CA GLY A 517 2.50 -37.97 14.69
C GLY A 517 3.02 -36.62 15.17
N LEU A 518 3.96 -36.01 14.43
CA LEU A 518 4.45 -34.65 14.74
C LEU A 518 3.47 -33.59 14.21
N GLU A 519 3.19 -32.57 15.03
CA GLU A 519 2.25 -31.48 14.73
C GLU A 519 2.99 -30.15 14.45
N THR A 520 4.17 -30.26 13.84
CA THR A 520 5.10 -29.15 13.64
C THR A 520 4.51 -28.05 12.75
N ILE A 521 4.73 -26.79 13.14
CA ILE A 521 4.50 -25.63 12.28
C ILE A 521 5.83 -25.31 11.59
N VAL A 522 5.82 -25.33 10.26
CA VAL A 522 7.03 -25.14 9.45
C VAL A 522 6.93 -23.83 8.69
N SER A 523 8.03 -23.08 8.68
CA SER A 523 8.27 -22.01 7.72
C SER A 523 9.38 -22.41 6.76
N PHE A 524 9.21 -22.20 5.46
CA PHE A 524 10.28 -22.39 4.48
C PHE A 524 10.20 -21.38 3.35
N THR A 525 11.34 -21.10 2.70
CA THR A 525 11.37 -20.19 1.55
C THR A 525 12.20 -20.78 0.42
N ILE A 526 11.67 -20.69 -0.79
CA ILE A 526 12.33 -21.06 -2.04
C ILE A 526 12.54 -19.79 -2.86
N ALA A 527 13.74 -19.62 -3.41
CA ALA A 527 14.08 -18.46 -4.24
C ALA A 527 14.74 -18.85 -5.57
N TRP A 528 14.56 -18.02 -6.58
CA TRP A 528 15.21 -18.11 -7.90
C TRP A 528 15.17 -16.75 -8.59
N THR A 529 15.73 -16.64 -9.80
CA THR A 529 15.72 -15.40 -10.58
C THR A 529 14.71 -15.47 -11.72
N ILE A 530 13.91 -14.40 -11.88
CA ILE A 530 13.13 -14.11 -13.08
C ILE A 530 13.61 -12.77 -13.63
N GLU A 531 14.04 -12.73 -14.89
CA GLU A 531 14.59 -11.53 -15.52
C GLU A 531 15.71 -10.89 -14.68
N ASP A 532 15.46 -9.69 -14.12
CA ASP A 532 16.38 -8.89 -13.32
C ASP A 532 16.05 -8.90 -11.81
N LYS A 533 15.20 -9.83 -11.35
CA LYS A 533 14.73 -9.88 -9.95
C LYS A 533 14.88 -11.26 -9.34
N GLU A 534 15.23 -11.27 -8.06
CA GLU A 534 15.05 -12.46 -7.23
C GLU A 534 13.58 -12.56 -6.84
N VAL A 535 13.01 -13.74 -7.05
CA VAL A 535 11.65 -14.10 -6.66
C VAL A 535 11.73 -15.06 -5.49
N ARG A 536 10.97 -14.80 -4.43
CA ARG A 536 10.88 -15.66 -3.26
C ARG A 536 9.45 -16.12 -3.06
N VAL A 537 9.26 -17.41 -2.86
CA VAL A 537 8.00 -18.01 -2.37
C VAL A 537 8.26 -18.54 -0.98
N SER A 538 7.67 -17.87 0.00
CA SER A 538 7.75 -18.24 1.41
C SER A 538 6.43 -18.81 1.89
N CYS A 539 6.49 -19.90 2.65
CA CYS A 539 5.34 -20.67 3.10
C CYS A 539 5.42 -20.86 4.62
N LEU A 540 4.29 -20.66 5.31
CA LEU A 540 4.15 -20.93 6.74
C LEU A 540 2.85 -21.72 6.98
N GLY A 541 2.92 -22.82 7.72
CA GLY A 541 1.72 -23.60 8.04
C GLY A 541 2.00 -24.85 8.84
N HIS A 542 0.93 -25.53 9.24
CA HIS A 542 1.01 -26.87 9.81
C HIS A 542 1.58 -27.86 8.80
N ILE A 543 2.46 -28.77 9.25
CA ILE A 543 3.21 -29.69 8.40
C ILE A 543 2.33 -30.51 7.45
N GLU A 544 1.18 -30.99 7.92
CA GLU A 544 0.24 -31.74 7.08
C GLU A 544 -0.41 -30.87 5.99
N ASN A 545 -0.73 -29.61 6.30
CA ASN A 545 -1.28 -28.69 5.30
C ASN A 545 -0.23 -28.39 4.23
N LEU A 546 1.01 -28.11 4.65
CA LEU A 546 2.12 -27.86 3.73
C LEU A 546 2.45 -29.08 2.88
N TYR A 547 2.45 -30.29 3.46
CA TYR A 547 2.60 -31.54 2.70
C TYR A 547 1.53 -31.67 1.60
N ASN A 548 0.25 -31.51 1.97
CA ASN A 548 -0.86 -31.58 1.01
C ASN A 548 -0.76 -30.50 -0.08
N TRP A 549 -0.27 -29.31 0.27
CA TRP A 549 -0.01 -28.24 -0.67
C TRP A 549 1.13 -28.58 -1.65
N ILE A 550 2.25 -29.11 -1.16
CA ILE A 550 3.37 -29.56 -2.01
C ILE A 550 2.92 -30.66 -2.96
N GLU A 551 2.17 -31.65 -2.47
CA GLU A 551 1.67 -32.75 -3.31
C GLU A 551 0.71 -32.27 -4.41
N LYS A 552 -0.05 -31.21 -4.15
CA LYS A 552 -0.91 -30.57 -5.16
C LYS A 552 -0.12 -29.70 -6.13
N PHE A 553 0.88 -28.97 -5.65
CA PHE A 553 1.66 -27.99 -6.41
C PHE A 553 3.13 -28.39 -6.51
N GLN A 554 3.38 -29.56 -7.09
CA GLN A 554 4.73 -30.12 -7.25
C GLN A 554 5.66 -29.25 -8.11
N VAL A 555 5.10 -28.32 -8.89
CA VAL A 555 5.84 -27.40 -9.76
C VAL A 555 5.44 -25.96 -9.47
N ILE A 556 6.45 -25.11 -9.26
CA ILE A 556 6.30 -23.65 -9.21
C ILE A 556 6.86 -23.08 -10.53
N PRO A 557 6.07 -22.32 -11.31
CA PRO A 557 6.56 -21.76 -12.56
C PRO A 557 7.67 -20.74 -12.34
N VAL A 558 8.73 -20.85 -13.14
CA VAL A 558 9.87 -19.92 -13.13
C VAL A 558 9.75 -18.80 -14.18
N GLU A 559 8.69 -18.83 -14.99
CA GLU A 559 8.35 -17.76 -15.93
C GLU A 559 7.21 -16.90 -15.38
N ARG A 560 7.32 -15.59 -15.53
CA ARG A 560 6.41 -14.62 -14.90
C ARG A 560 4.94 -14.82 -15.25
N GLU A 561 4.60 -14.97 -16.52
CA GLU A 561 3.21 -15.12 -16.95
C GLU A 561 2.57 -16.43 -16.48
N SER A 562 3.36 -17.49 -16.41
CA SER A 562 2.94 -18.77 -15.83
C SER A 562 2.82 -18.69 -14.30
N LEU A 563 3.71 -17.93 -13.65
CA LEU A 563 3.68 -17.68 -12.21
C LEU A 563 2.40 -16.91 -11.81
N LYS A 564 2.01 -15.88 -12.55
CA LYS A 564 0.74 -15.15 -12.32
C LYS A 564 -0.47 -16.09 -12.28
N LYS A 565 -0.59 -16.99 -13.25
CA LYS A 565 -1.66 -18.00 -13.30
C LYS A 565 -1.58 -18.97 -12.11
N TRP A 566 -0.37 -19.33 -11.70
CA TRP A 566 -0.16 -20.17 -10.52
C TRP A 566 -0.61 -19.48 -9.23
N LEU A 567 -0.48 -18.16 -9.10
CA LEU A 567 -0.97 -17.39 -7.95
C LEU A 567 -2.51 -17.41 -7.84
N ASP A 568 -3.22 -17.30 -8.96
CA ASP A 568 -4.69 -17.46 -8.98
C ASP A 568 -5.11 -18.87 -8.52
N ASN A 569 -4.33 -19.89 -8.88
CA ASN A 569 -4.56 -21.25 -8.39
C ASN A 569 -4.28 -21.38 -6.88
N GLN A 570 -3.27 -20.68 -6.35
CA GLN A 570 -3.01 -20.65 -4.90
C GLN A 570 -4.18 -20.05 -4.14
N ARG A 571 -4.68 -18.90 -4.62
CA ARG A 571 -5.87 -18.25 -4.08
C ARG A 571 -7.07 -19.19 -4.03
N THR A 572 -7.33 -19.88 -5.14
CA THR A 572 -8.46 -20.79 -5.28
C THR A 572 -8.33 -21.96 -4.31
N TYR A 573 -7.16 -22.59 -4.26
CA TYR A 573 -6.88 -23.70 -3.34
C TYR A 573 -7.09 -23.30 -1.88
N LEU A 574 -6.53 -22.16 -1.45
CA LEU A 574 -6.68 -21.69 -0.06
C LEU A 574 -8.15 -21.43 0.29
N ASN A 575 -8.93 -20.94 -0.66
CA ASN A 575 -10.36 -20.70 -0.48
C ASN A 575 -11.21 -21.95 -0.41
N GLU A 576 -10.90 -22.96 -1.20
CA GLU A 576 -11.68 -24.20 -1.23
C GLU A 576 -11.31 -25.11 -0.06
N THR A 577 -10.08 -25.02 0.44
CA THR A 577 -9.54 -25.94 1.45
C THR A 577 -9.76 -25.46 2.88
N PHE A 578 -9.71 -24.15 3.12
CA PHE A 578 -9.72 -23.57 4.46
C PHE A 578 -10.86 -22.58 4.65
N GLU A 579 -11.38 -22.56 5.88
CA GLU A 579 -12.29 -21.52 6.35
C GLU A 579 -11.56 -20.16 6.45
N GLU A 580 -12.34 -19.08 6.55
CA GLU A 580 -11.75 -17.75 6.74
C GLU A 580 -10.93 -17.69 8.03
N CYS A 581 -9.63 -17.43 7.89
CA CYS A 581 -8.72 -17.27 9.02
C CYS A 581 -7.71 -16.14 8.72
N ILE A 582 -8.12 -14.94 9.14
CA ILE A 582 -7.42 -13.67 8.89
C ILE A 582 -6.56 -13.30 10.10
N ASP A 583 -5.33 -12.85 9.84
CA ASP A 583 -4.45 -12.27 10.86
C ASP A 583 -4.18 -13.20 12.06
N LYS A 584 -4.14 -14.51 11.77
CA LYS A 584 -3.77 -15.59 12.68
C LYS A 584 -2.67 -16.44 12.06
N PRO A 585 -1.39 -16.14 12.37
CA PRO A 585 -0.92 -14.96 13.12
C PRO A 585 -0.97 -13.67 12.29
N LEU A 586 -0.78 -12.52 12.94
CA LEU A 586 -0.73 -11.20 12.29
C LEU A 586 0.43 -11.15 11.29
N VAL A 587 0.20 -10.58 10.10
CA VAL A 587 1.23 -10.53 9.04
C VAL A 587 2.52 -9.82 9.50
N GLN A 588 2.41 -8.75 10.29
CA GLN A 588 3.55 -7.99 10.82
C GLN A 588 4.40 -8.79 11.82
N ASP A 589 3.83 -9.82 12.43
CA ASP A 589 4.48 -10.62 13.46
C ASP A 589 5.28 -11.78 12.83
N ILE A 590 5.00 -12.15 11.57
CA ILE A 590 5.67 -13.24 10.84
C ILE A 590 6.42 -12.81 9.58
N CYS A 591 6.01 -11.72 8.91
CA CYS A 591 6.63 -11.28 7.67
C CYS A 591 7.85 -10.38 7.95
N GLN A 592 9.01 -10.80 7.48
CA GLN A 592 10.26 -10.07 7.61
C GLN A 592 10.49 -9.12 6.42
N PHE A 593 11.39 -8.16 6.61
CA PHE A 593 11.66 -7.10 5.63
C PHE A 593 12.43 -7.56 4.39
N ASP A 594 13.00 -8.76 4.42
CA ASP A 594 13.59 -9.49 3.30
C ASP A 594 12.56 -10.41 2.62
N GLY A 595 11.28 -10.32 2.98
CA GLY A 595 10.21 -11.05 2.30
C GLY A 595 10.19 -12.55 2.55
N VAL A 596 10.67 -12.98 3.72
CA VAL A 596 10.39 -14.31 4.26
C VAL A 596 9.30 -14.26 5.33
N LEU A 597 8.51 -15.33 5.41
CA LEU A 597 7.72 -15.65 6.60
C LEU A 597 8.65 -16.36 7.59
N TYR A 598 8.66 -15.92 8.83
CA TYR A 598 9.63 -16.40 9.83
C TYR A 598 8.98 -16.50 11.20
N ILE A 599 9.26 -17.61 11.88
CA ILE A 599 8.80 -17.88 13.23
C ILE A 599 9.78 -17.21 14.20
N LYS A 600 9.50 -15.94 14.53
CA LYS A 600 10.30 -15.17 15.48
C LYS A 600 9.93 -15.55 16.92
N ARG A 601 10.79 -16.35 17.56
CA ARG A 601 10.66 -16.74 18.96
C ARG A 601 11.02 -15.57 19.89
N LYS A 602 10.24 -15.37 20.95
CA LYS A 602 10.51 -14.34 21.96
C LYS A 602 11.23 -14.93 23.16
N ILE A 603 12.42 -14.43 23.44
CA ILE A 603 13.22 -14.79 24.61
C ILE A 603 12.42 -14.45 25.88
N VAL A 604 12.53 -15.30 26.91
CA VAL A 604 11.93 -15.04 28.21
C VAL A 604 12.56 -13.79 28.81
N GLY A 605 11.74 -12.79 29.12
CA GLY A 605 12.21 -11.52 29.67
C GLY A 605 12.72 -11.65 31.11
N GLU A 606 13.59 -10.72 31.51
CA GLU A 606 14.20 -10.68 32.84
C GLU A 606 13.16 -10.57 33.96
N GLU A 607 12.00 -9.98 33.67
CA GLU A 607 10.89 -9.82 34.61
C GLU A 607 10.35 -11.13 35.18
N PHE A 608 10.62 -12.26 34.51
CA PHE A 608 10.21 -13.59 34.97
C PHE A 608 11.24 -14.25 35.90
N ASN A 609 12.41 -13.65 36.16
CA ASN A 609 13.45 -14.21 37.04
C ASN A 609 13.70 -15.71 36.80
N LEU A 610 13.95 -16.09 35.53
CA LEU A 610 14.18 -17.48 35.17
C LEU A 610 15.51 -17.97 35.74
N GLU A 611 15.46 -19.00 36.56
CA GLU A 611 16.61 -19.62 37.22
C GLU A 611 16.72 -21.10 36.86
N LEU A 612 17.94 -21.50 36.49
CA LEU A 612 18.29 -22.88 36.18
C LEU A 612 18.72 -23.62 37.44
N PHE A 613 18.33 -24.89 37.54
CA PHE A 613 18.83 -25.80 38.56
C PHE A 613 18.94 -27.21 38.00
N SER A 614 19.67 -28.09 38.68
CA SER A 614 19.73 -29.51 38.32
C SER A 614 19.11 -30.34 39.42
N ASP A 615 18.34 -31.34 39.03
CA ASP A 615 17.75 -32.34 39.93
C ASP A 615 17.96 -33.76 39.38
N ASP A 616 17.39 -34.77 40.06
CA ASP A 616 17.53 -36.18 39.69
C ASP A 616 16.97 -36.52 38.30
N LYS A 617 16.17 -35.63 37.69
CA LYS A 617 15.59 -35.76 36.35
C LYS A 617 16.38 -34.99 35.28
N GLY A 618 17.41 -34.23 35.67
CA GLY A 618 18.29 -33.49 34.77
C GLY A 618 18.26 -31.99 35.00
N LEU A 619 18.35 -31.22 33.90
CA LEU A 619 18.31 -29.76 33.93
C LEU A 619 16.85 -29.28 34.02
N SER A 620 16.56 -28.48 35.03
CA SER A 620 15.24 -27.92 35.34
C SER A 620 15.33 -26.39 35.43
N TYR A 621 14.18 -25.72 35.33
CA TYR A 621 14.08 -24.27 35.51
C TYR A 621 12.92 -23.90 36.44
N ARG A 622 13.03 -22.75 37.10
CA ARG A 622 11.95 -22.08 37.83
C ARG A 622 11.90 -20.62 37.41
N PHE A 623 10.73 -20.02 37.44
CA PHE A 623 10.54 -18.61 37.12
C PHE A 623 9.38 -18.06 37.97
N SER A 624 9.32 -16.75 38.13
CA SER A 624 8.30 -16.04 38.92
C SER A 624 7.31 -15.31 38.02
N ILE A 625 6.04 -15.32 38.40
CA ILE A 625 5.00 -14.48 37.81
C ILE A 625 4.78 -13.27 38.73
N PRO A 626 4.75 -12.02 38.21
CA PRO A 626 4.45 -10.84 39.01
C PRO A 626 3.06 -10.94 39.66
N VAL A 627 3.02 -10.98 41.01
CA VAL A 627 1.80 -11.25 41.82
C VAL A 627 0.68 -10.22 41.55
N GLU A 628 1.03 -8.97 41.23
CA GLU A 628 0.07 -7.90 40.97
C GLU A 628 -0.71 -8.07 39.65
N LYS A 629 -0.41 -9.11 38.86
CA LYS A 629 -0.92 -9.33 37.50
C LYS A 629 -1.32 -10.78 37.22
N GLU A 630 -1.61 -11.57 38.25
CA GLU A 630 -1.85 -13.02 38.12
C GLU A 630 -2.90 -13.38 37.05
N GLU A 631 -4.03 -12.65 37.00
CA GLU A 631 -5.09 -12.83 35.98
C GLU A 631 -4.61 -12.58 34.54
N LEU A 632 -3.54 -11.79 34.33
CA LEU A 632 -2.97 -11.53 33.01
C LEU A 632 -2.09 -12.68 32.50
N TYR A 633 -1.72 -13.63 33.38
CA TYR A 633 -0.79 -14.72 33.07
C TYR A 633 -1.45 -16.11 33.10
N ASP A 634 -2.78 -16.18 33.02
CA ASP A 634 -3.57 -17.42 33.03
C ASP A 634 -3.07 -18.45 32.00
N ASP A 635 -2.67 -18.03 30.80
CA ASP A 635 -2.17 -18.97 29.78
C ASP A 635 -0.82 -19.60 30.18
N ILE A 636 0.00 -18.92 30.99
CA ILE A 636 1.22 -19.48 31.57
C ILE A 636 0.88 -20.42 32.72
N ILE A 637 0.02 -19.98 33.65
CA ILE A 637 -0.39 -20.75 34.84
C ILE A 637 -1.04 -22.07 34.44
N ASN A 638 -1.91 -22.05 33.42
CA ASN A 638 -2.57 -23.23 32.88
C ASN A 638 -1.67 -24.06 31.94
N GLY A 639 -0.42 -23.64 31.73
CA GLY A 639 0.57 -24.37 30.95
C GLY A 639 0.33 -24.37 29.45
N LYS A 640 -0.46 -23.43 28.91
CA LYS A 640 -0.61 -23.23 27.46
C LYS A 640 0.59 -22.52 26.84
N ILE A 641 1.27 -21.66 27.61
CA ILE A 641 2.51 -20.98 27.24
C ILE A 641 3.58 -21.36 28.26
N LYS A 642 4.76 -21.78 27.80
CA LYS A 642 5.86 -22.20 28.68
C LYS A 642 7.22 -21.71 28.17
N PRO A 643 8.19 -21.52 29.08
CA PRO A 643 9.59 -21.42 28.69
C PRO A 643 10.08 -22.73 28.08
N VAL A 644 10.72 -22.63 26.91
CA VAL A 644 11.34 -23.73 26.19
C VAL A 644 12.80 -23.39 25.94
N MET A 645 13.67 -24.40 26.08
CA MET A 645 15.11 -24.22 25.94
C MET A 645 15.55 -24.21 24.46
N SER A 646 16.55 -23.39 24.14
CA SER A 646 17.37 -23.54 22.95
C SER A 646 18.85 -23.45 23.29
N TYR A 647 19.69 -24.01 22.42
CA TYR A 647 21.14 -24.05 22.59
C TYR A 647 21.85 -24.21 21.24
N ILE A 648 23.12 -23.82 21.19
CA ILE A 648 24.00 -23.99 20.03
C ILE A 648 24.65 -25.36 20.11
N LEU A 649 24.52 -26.15 19.05
CA LEU A 649 25.15 -27.46 18.92
C LEU A 649 26.64 -27.30 18.56
N LYS A 650 27.53 -27.84 19.39
CA LYS A 650 28.98 -27.89 19.11
C LYS A 650 29.40 -29.23 18.54
N LYS A 651 28.85 -30.30 19.08
CA LYS A 651 29.22 -31.65 18.69
C LYS A 651 28.04 -32.62 18.82
N ALA A 652 27.77 -33.34 17.74
CA ALA A 652 26.81 -34.43 17.71
C ALA A 652 27.35 -35.62 16.92
N ILE A 653 26.99 -36.83 17.36
CA ILE A 653 27.30 -38.07 16.66
C ILE A 653 26.04 -38.80 16.20
N CYS A 654 26.14 -39.50 15.08
CA CYS A 654 25.08 -40.38 14.59
C CYS A 654 25.04 -41.69 15.39
N SER A 655 23.85 -42.10 15.82
CA SER A 655 23.66 -43.35 16.57
C SER A 655 24.13 -44.60 15.82
N VAL A 656 24.09 -44.58 14.48
CA VAL A 656 24.48 -45.69 13.61
C VAL A 656 25.97 -45.65 13.26
N THR A 657 26.47 -44.55 12.70
CA THR A 657 27.87 -44.48 12.22
C THR A 657 28.88 -44.15 13.30
N LYS A 658 28.44 -43.63 14.46
CA LYS A 658 29.30 -43.12 15.55
C LYS A 658 30.28 -42.01 15.11
N GLN A 659 30.00 -41.39 13.96
CA GLN A 659 30.75 -40.24 13.43
C GLN A 659 29.89 -38.97 13.53
N ASP A 660 30.50 -37.82 13.21
CA ASP A 660 29.82 -36.52 13.12
C ASP A 660 28.49 -36.63 12.37
N TYR A 661 27.41 -36.24 13.05
CA TYR A 661 26.05 -36.35 12.53
C TYR A 661 25.82 -35.53 11.24
N HIS A 662 26.51 -34.39 11.10
CA HIS A 662 26.39 -33.48 9.95
C HIS A 662 27.01 -34.06 8.67
N LYS A 663 27.91 -35.04 8.83
CA LYS A 663 28.60 -35.73 7.73
C LYS A 663 28.04 -37.14 7.48
N SER A 664 27.18 -37.63 8.38
CA SER A 664 26.56 -38.95 8.26
C SER A 664 25.46 -38.95 7.17
N PRO A 665 25.32 -40.00 6.35
CA PRO A 665 24.22 -40.11 5.39
C PRO A 665 22.86 -40.48 6.04
N TYR A 666 22.89 -40.90 7.31
CA TYR A 666 21.71 -41.30 8.06
C TYR A 666 20.99 -40.09 8.67
N SER A 667 19.68 -40.11 8.63
CA SER A 667 18.78 -39.01 9.00
C SER A 667 17.88 -39.42 10.18
N LYS A 668 17.81 -38.56 11.19
CA LYS A 668 16.96 -38.72 12.38
C LYS A 668 15.48 -38.64 12.03
N LEU A 669 15.12 -37.99 10.91
CA LEU A 669 13.74 -37.89 10.43
C LEU A 669 13.37 -38.93 9.37
N LEU A 670 14.27 -39.25 8.44
CA LEU A 670 13.95 -40.11 7.28
C LEU A 670 14.16 -41.60 7.53
N ASP A 671 15.07 -41.97 8.44
CA ASP A 671 15.43 -43.36 8.70
C ASP A 671 14.88 -43.84 10.05
N ASP A 672 14.56 -45.13 10.11
CA ASP A 672 14.04 -45.76 11.31
C ASP A 672 15.21 -46.08 12.27
N ASN A 673 14.98 -45.88 13.58
CA ASN A 673 15.95 -46.15 14.66
C ASN A 673 17.26 -45.33 14.59
N VAL A 674 17.31 -44.27 13.80
CA VAL A 674 18.42 -43.31 13.79
C VAL A 674 18.10 -42.16 14.73
N HIS A 675 19.05 -41.79 15.58
CA HIS A 675 18.95 -40.60 16.43
C HIS A 675 20.30 -39.87 16.48
N MET A 676 20.22 -38.56 16.73
CA MET A 676 21.38 -37.72 16.97
C MET A 676 21.70 -37.73 18.47
N VAL A 677 22.94 -38.06 18.82
CA VAL A 677 23.43 -37.95 20.21
C VAL A 677 24.22 -36.67 20.33
N VAL A 678 23.72 -35.73 21.13
CA VAL A 678 24.41 -34.47 21.43
C VAL A 678 25.49 -34.74 22.47
N GLU A 679 26.75 -34.43 22.14
CA GLU A 679 27.90 -34.59 23.04
C GLU A 679 28.31 -33.27 23.69
N GLU A 680 28.15 -32.15 22.98
CA GLU A 680 28.58 -30.83 23.44
C GLU A 680 27.63 -29.73 22.91
N LEU A 681 27.24 -28.82 23.80
CA LEU A 681 26.38 -27.67 23.51
C LEU A 681 26.92 -26.40 24.21
N GLU A 682 26.52 -25.24 23.70
CA GLU A 682 26.84 -23.91 24.24
C GLU A 682 25.59 -23.01 24.18
N GLY A 683 25.58 -21.88 24.90
CA GLY A 683 24.65 -20.79 24.63
C GLY A 683 23.19 -21.12 24.99
N LEU A 684 22.99 -21.83 26.10
CA LEU A 684 21.67 -22.19 26.60
C LEU A 684 20.84 -20.93 26.89
N THR A 685 19.66 -20.84 26.29
CA THR A 685 18.68 -19.75 26.50
C THR A 685 17.25 -20.30 26.54
N PHE A 686 16.29 -19.45 26.91
CA PHE A 686 14.88 -19.80 27.02
C PHE A 686 14.02 -18.81 26.24
N TYR A 687 12.97 -19.32 25.60
CA TYR A 687 11.98 -18.54 24.87
C TYR A 687 10.57 -19.05 25.15
N TRP A 688 9.57 -18.24 24.86
CA TRP A 688 8.17 -18.62 25.03
C TRP A 688 7.67 -19.46 23.85
N SER A 689 6.96 -20.54 24.17
CA SER A 689 6.28 -21.39 23.18
C SER A 689 4.98 -21.96 23.74
N ASP A 690 4.04 -22.25 22.85
CA ASP A 690 2.80 -22.99 23.10
C ASP A 690 2.86 -24.46 22.62
N LYS A 691 3.99 -24.89 22.07
CA LYS A 691 4.19 -26.24 21.52
C LYS A 691 5.52 -26.85 21.97
N GLN A 692 5.68 -27.09 23.28
CA GLN A 692 6.89 -27.70 23.84
C GLN A 692 7.05 -29.16 23.42
N ILE A 693 8.24 -29.54 22.95
CA ILE A 693 8.65 -30.94 22.78
C ILE A 693 9.21 -31.45 24.12
N ILE A 694 8.69 -32.58 24.61
CA ILE A 694 9.14 -33.24 25.85
C ILE A 694 10.39 -34.09 25.58
#